data_AF-A0A9X9CBI4-F1
#
_entry.id   AF-A0A9X9CBI4-F1
#
_cell.length_a   1.000
_cell.length_b   1.000
_cell.length_c   1.000
_cell.angle_alpha   90.00
_cell.angle_beta   90.00
_cell.angle_gamma   90.00
#
_symmetry.space_group_name_H-M   'P 1'
#
loop_
_entity.id
_entity.type
_entity.pdbx_description
1 polymer ?
#
loop_
_entity_poly.entity_id
_entity_poly.type
_entity_poly.pdbx_seq_one_letter_code
_entity_poly.pdbx_strand_id
1 'polypeptide(L)'
;MRYNRKSNSCDKFQQPCFVSISPCDQINCCTPVFFSNAQQQELLQIINQLNQATLSFFTTPNPTTIQILQSALQALNDLLIAVQPNTPNRNLVIRTINQLINSLPTASLTQISALFQFLFQSLSSLISCSNISDPLLQQTFNLILQGILNSSLLSNIGTPGPTGATGPRGFPGPRGAQGSQGVPGIQGPEGPQGPQGVEGIQGPEGPEGPEGPQGVQGIQGPPGPPGPTGSGTGMGIPGPPGPTGPQGIQGIQGPEGPEGPTGPQGVQGIQGPEGPEGATGLQGVPGIQGPEGPPGATGPQGVQGIQGPEGPPGPTGDCDCPPGPTGPTGPTGPTGPACNFLVYATNAGLIDDPTNDTVSVINTGTNIVVDTITVGNAPLEVTVSPNGARAYVTNIFSDTVSVIDTATNTVIATIPVGTDPIGVAVSPDNTTVYVGNHGNNTVSVINAATNAVITTIPVGLAPQGITVSPNGTFAYVANELSNTISVINTATNAVIATIPVGIRPRIIVFTLDGTRAYVTNQNSNTVSVINTATNAVINTINVGTEPVGIDITPGGNLIYVVNKVSNNVSVINVATNTVIDTISVGLSPDQVTIIPDGTRAYVTNQASNTVSVIDIATNTVITNIPVGVAPTGIATGTICE
;
A
#
# COMPACT_ATOMS: atom_id res chain seq x y z
N MET A 1 72.40 8.29 6.96
CA MET A 1 71.15 9.10 6.94
C MET A 1 70.58 9.09 5.52
N ARG A 2 69.24 9.02 5.37
CA ARG A 2 68.39 9.26 4.16
C ARG A 2 68.75 8.49 2.85
N TYR A 3 67.94 7.61 2.23
CA TYR A 3 66.53 7.61 1.76
C TYR A 3 66.36 8.11 0.31
N ASN A 4 66.04 7.21 -0.63
CA ASN A 4 65.03 7.46 -1.70
C ASN A 4 64.50 6.16 -2.36
N ARG A 5 63.26 6.19 -2.87
CA ARG A 5 62.53 5.04 -3.49
C ARG A 5 62.83 4.98 -5.00
N LYS A 6 63.35 3.88 -5.56
CA LYS A 6 62.71 2.60 -5.98
C LYS A 6 61.70 2.72 -7.14
N SER A 7 62.16 2.26 -8.29
CA SER A 7 61.45 1.95 -9.54
C SER A 7 60.62 0.66 -9.47
N ASN A 8 59.61 0.52 -10.33
CA ASN A 8 59.03 -0.76 -10.73
C ASN A 8 59.18 -0.96 -12.25
N SER A 9 59.45 -2.20 -12.67
CA SER A 9 59.69 -2.61 -14.05
C SER A 9 58.80 -3.81 -14.40
N CYS A 10 58.05 -3.73 -15.51
CA CYS A 10 57.14 -4.79 -15.96
C CYS A 10 57.70 -5.65 -17.12
N ASP A 11 59.02 -5.76 -17.24
CA ASP A 11 59.69 -6.64 -18.22
C ASP A 11 60.34 -7.85 -17.54
N LYS A 12 59.60 -8.97 -17.48
CA LYS A 12 60.02 -10.40 -17.53
C LYS A 12 59.03 -11.29 -16.76
N PHE A 13 58.68 -12.42 -17.39
CA PHE A 13 57.74 -13.49 -16.96
C PHE A 13 56.24 -13.25 -17.23
N GLN A 14 55.54 -14.38 -17.40
CA GLN A 14 54.27 -14.50 -18.12
C GLN A 14 53.05 -14.09 -17.29
N GLN A 15 52.51 -12.89 -17.54
CA GLN A 15 51.10 -12.55 -17.36
C GLN A 15 50.71 -11.54 -18.46
N PRO A 16 49.56 -11.68 -19.16
CA PRO A 16 49.06 -10.62 -20.02
C PRO A 16 48.45 -9.52 -19.15
N CYS A 17 48.92 -8.29 -19.34
CA CYS A 17 48.48 -7.12 -18.58
C CYS A 17 47.02 -6.74 -18.89
N PHE A 18 46.30 -6.28 -17.85
CA PHE A 18 44.95 -5.74 -17.93
C PHE A 18 44.92 -4.32 -18.52
N VAL A 19 44.22 -4.14 -19.64
CA VAL A 19 43.46 -2.93 -20.06
C VAL A 19 42.41 -3.44 -21.06
N SER A 20 41.12 -3.10 -21.07
CA SER A 20 40.40 -1.97 -20.49
C SER A 20 39.06 -2.42 -19.88
N ILE A 21 39.04 -2.70 -18.58
CA ILE A 21 37.81 -2.53 -17.79
C ILE A 21 37.63 -1.01 -17.67
N SER A 22 36.41 -0.46 -17.78
CA SER A 22 36.17 0.87 -17.21
C SER A 22 36.50 0.76 -15.73
N PRO A 23 37.50 1.49 -15.21
CA PRO A 23 38.15 1.07 -13.98
C PRO A 23 37.18 1.14 -12.80
N CYS A 24 37.21 0.08 -11.99
CA CYS A 24 36.82 0.12 -10.57
C CYS A 24 37.85 1.00 -9.82
N ASP A 25 37.97 2.26 -10.24
CA ASP A 25 38.75 3.28 -9.55
C ASP A 25 38.00 3.65 -8.28
N GLN A 26 38.60 3.21 -7.16
CA GLN A 26 38.24 3.43 -5.77
C GLN A 26 37.09 4.43 -5.52
N ILE A 27 35.86 3.89 -5.46
CA ILE A 27 34.68 4.32 -4.67
C ILE A 27 33.46 3.46 -5.13
N ASN A 28 33.32 3.17 -6.43
CA ASN A 28 32.12 2.57 -7.05
C ASN A 28 32.19 1.06 -7.38
N CYS A 29 32.22 0.15 -6.40
CA CYS A 29 32.05 -1.29 -6.67
C CYS A 29 31.31 -2.03 -5.54
N CYS A 30 30.20 -2.70 -5.86
CA CYS A 30 29.65 -3.78 -5.04
C CYS A 30 30.75 -4.82 -4.71
N THR A 31 30.74 -5.40 -3.51
CA THR A 31 31.81 -6.31 -3.06
C THR A 31 31.93 -7.53 -3.98
N PRO A 32 33.02 -7.64 -4.77
CA PRO A 32 33.04 -8.58 -5.87
C PRO A 32 33.33 -10.00 -5.40
N VAL A 33 32.73 -10.98 -6.08
CA VAL A 33 32.98 -12.41 -5.86
C VAL A 33 33.94 -12.92 -6.95
N PHE A 34 34.99 -13.64 -6.52
CA PHE A 34 36.13 -14.01 -7.35
C PHE A 34 36.07 -15.48 -7.77
N PHE A 35 35.52 -15.73 -8.95
CA PHE A 35 35.59 -17.00 -9.65
C PHE A 35 36.97 -17.16 -10.30
N SER A 36 37.66 -18.25 -10.00
CA SER A 36 38.83 -18.67 -10.79
C SER A 36 38.41 -19.05 -12.23
N ASN A 37 39.35 -19.05 -13.18
CA ASN A 37 39.02 -19.38 -14.58
C ASN A 37 38.35 -20.77 -14.75
N ALA A 38 38.65 -21.73 -13.87
CA ALA A 38 37.97 -23.03 -13.83
C ALA A 38 36.52 -22.87 -13.36
N GLN A 39 36.31 -22.21 -12.22
CA GLN A 39 34.98 -21.92 -11.66
C GLN A 39 34.11 -21.07 -12.60
N GLN A 40 34.70 -20.20 -13.41
CA GLN A 40 33.96 -19.42 -14.43
C GLN A 40 33.40 -20.32 -15.55
N GLN A 41 34.17 -21.32 -16.00
CA GLN A 41 33.70 -22.30 -17.00
C GLN A 41 32.71 -23.29 -16.39
N GLU A 42 32.94 -23.70 -15.15
CA GLU A 42 32.04 -24.55 -14.35
C GLU A 42 30.67 -23.87 -14.14
N LEU A 43 30.66 -22.59 -13.77
CA LEU A 43 29.45 -21.77 -13.63
C LEU A 43 28.61 -21.78 -14.93
N LEU A 44 29.24 -21.57 -16.08
CA LEU A 44 28.56 -21.58 -17.37
C LEU A 44 27.93 -22.95 -17.66
N GLN A 45 28.66 -24.03 -17.39
CA GLN A 45 28.17 -25.40 -17.57
C GLN A 45 26.98 -25.70 -16.65
N ILE A 46 27.08 -25.33 -15.38
CA ILE A 46 26.03 -25.52 -14.37
C ILE A 46 24.78 -24.73 -14.72
N ILE A 47 24.89 -23.45 -15.10
CA ILE A 47 23.71 -22.64 -15.47
C ILE A 47 23.04 -23.23 -16.73
N ASN A 48 23.82 -23.72 -17.71
CA ASN A 48 23.24 -24.42 -18.87
C ASN A 48 22.53 -25.73 -18.46
N GLN A 49 23.11 -26.54 -17.56
CA GLN A 49 22.44 -27.73 -17.03
C GLN A 49 21.15 -27.37 -16.27
N LEU A 50 21.20 -26.32 -15.45
CA LEU A 50 20.07 -25.81 -14.69
C LEU A 50 18.94 -25.37 -15.63
N ASN A 51 19.23 -24.69 -16.74
CA ASN A 51 18.23 -24.32 -17.74
C ASN A 51 17.53 -25.53 -18.36
N GLN A 52 18.27 -26.59 -18.70
CA GLN A 52 17.72 -27.82 -19.27
C GLN A 52 16.86 -28.57 -18.25
N ALA A 53 17.34 -28.66 -17.01
CA ALA A 53 16.60 -29.28 -15.91
C ALA A 53 15.31 -28.51 -15.57
N THR A 54 15.38 -27.18 -15.55
CA THR A 54 14.24 -26.27 -15.34
C THR A 54 13.18 -26.48 -16.41
N LEU A 55 13.57 -26.48 -17.69
CA LEU A 55 12.66 -26.74 -18.80
C LEU A 55 12.02 -28.14 -18.71
N SER A 56 12.83 -29.18 -18.43
CA SER A 56 12.33 -30.55 -18.29
C SER A 56 11.32 -30.68 -17.16
N PHE A 57 11.57 -30.04 -16.02
CA PHE A 57 10.65 -30.01 -14.88
C PHE A 57 9.34 -29.29 -15.21
N PHE A 58 9.39 -28.05 -15.70
CA PHE A 58 8.16 -27.29 -15.98
C PHE A 58 7.33 -27.86 -17.14
N THR A 59 7.93 -28.62 -18.05
CA THR A 59 7.18 -29.34 -19.11
C THR A 59 6.52 -30.63 -18.61
N THR A 60 7.16 -31.41 -17.73
CA THR A 60 6.60 -32.67 -17.23
C THR A 60 6.95 -32.93 -15.75
N PRO A 61 6.32 -32.22 -14.78
CA PRO A 61 6.64 -32.35 -13.36
C PRO A 61 6.45 -33.78 -12.83
N ASN A 62 7.55 -34.45 -12.49
CA ASN A 62 7.58 -35.82 -11.96
C ASN A 62 8.85 -36.07 -11.12
N PRO A 63 8.92 -37.15 -10.30
CA PRO A 63 10.06 -37.41 -9.42
C PRO A 63 11.43 -37.44 -10.11
N THR A 64 11.53 -37.95 -11.35
CA THR A 64 12.78 -37.96 -12.11
C THR A 64 13.21 -36.54 -12.49
N THR A 65 12.29 -35.70 -12.96
CA THR A 65 12.60 -34.30 -13.30
C THR A 65 12.94 -33.47 -12.07
N ILE A 66 12.28 -33.72 -10.92
CA ILE A 66 12.61 -33.12 -9.63
C ILE A 66 14.05 -33.47 -9.23
N GLN A 67 14.43 -34.74 -9.32
CA GLN A 67 15.78 -35.20 -8.97
C GLN A 67 16.87 -34.59 -9.87
N ILE A 68 16.61 -34.50 -11.18
CA ILE A 68 17.52 -33.84 -12.14
C ILE A 68 17.70 -32.36 -11.77
N LEU A 69 16.60 -31.67 -11.42
CA LEU A 69 16.61 -30.26 -11.05
C LEU A 69 17.32 -30.00 -9.71
N GLN A 70 17.04 -30.82 -8.69
CA GLN A 70 17.77 -30.79 -7.42
C GLN A 70 19.27 -31.04 -7.62
N SER A 71 19.66 -31.93 -8.54
CA SER A 71 21.08 -32.19 -8.84
C SER A 71 21.77 -30.98 -9.48
N ALA A 72 21.12 -30.30 -10.43
CA ALA A 72 21.66 -29.09 -11.06
C ALA A 72 21.74 -27.90 -10.08
N LEU A 73 20.74 -27.78 -9.19
CA LEU A 73 20.73 -26.80 -8.11
C LEU A 73 21.84 -27.06 -7.08
N GLN A 74 22.04 -28.32 -6.67
CA GLN A 74 23.12 -28.68 -5.75
C GLN A 74 24.51 -28.38 -6.35
N ALA A 75 24.72 -28.64 -7.64
CA ALA A 75 25.97 -28.27 -8.30
C ALA A 75 26.23 -26.75 -8.25
N LEU A 76 25.21 -25.92 -8.47
CA LEU A 76 25.32 -24.47 -8.33
C LEU A 76 25.60 -24.06 -6.88
N ASN A 77 24.94 -24.71 -5.92
CA ASN A 77 25.15 -24.49 -4.49
C ASN A 77 26.60 -24.73 -4.09
N ASP A 78 27.14 -25.90 -4.44
CA ASP A 78 28.49 -26.34 -4.08
C ASP A 78 29.55 -25.44 -4.72
N LEU A 79 29.35 -25.05 -5.99
CA LEU A 79 30.20 -24.05 -6.66
C LEU A 79 30.20 -22.74 -5.88
N LEU A 80 29.03 -22.17 -5.59
CA LEU A 80 28.92 -20.87 -4.91
C LEU A 80 29.50 -20.90 -3.50
N ILE A 81 29.35 -22.01 -2.77
CA ILE A 81 30.00 -22.23 -1.47
C ILE A 81 31.53 -22.12 -1.62
N ALA A 82 32.12 -22.68 -2.68
CA ALA A 82 33.56 -22.65 -2.95
C ALA A 82 34.11 -21.28 -3.42
N VAL A 83 33.27 -20.33 -3.84
CA VAL A 83 33.73 -18.98 -4.25
C VAL A 83 33.89 -18.03 -3.06
N GLN A 84 34.84 -17.10 -3.17
CA GLN A 84 35.21 -16.14 -2.12
C GLN A 84 35.25 -14.71 -2.67
N PRO A 85 35.12 -13.67 -1.83
CA PRO A 85 34.76 -13.72 -0.40
C PRO A 85 33.31 -14.17 -0.17
N ASN A 86 33.01 -14.51 1.08
CA ASN A 86 31.64 -14.63 1.57
C ASN A 86 30.95 -13.24 1.51
N THR A 87 29.95 -13.07 0.63
CA THR A 87 29.20 -11.82 0.45
C THR A 87 27.69 -12.03 0.67
N PRO A 88 26.93 -10.99 1.07
CA PRO A 88 25.48 -11.08 1.21
C PRO A 88 24.75 -11.56 -0.04
N ASN A 89 25.09 -11.06 -1.23
CA ASN A 89 24.47 -11.50 -2.48
C ASN A 89 24.72 -12.99 -2.76
N ARG A 90 25.95 -13.49 -2.51
CA ARG A 90 26.27 -14.92 -2.59
C ARG A 90 25.42 -15.73 -1.59
N ASN A 91 25.24 -15.22 -0.38
CA ASN A 91 24.51 -15.88 0.68
C ASN A 91 23.00 -15.92 0.44
N LEU A 92 22.45 -14.87 -0.17
CA LEU A 92 21.07 -14.83 -0.62
C LEU A 92 20.83 -15.88 -1.71
N VAL A 93 21.69 -15.93 -2.75
CA VAL A 93 21.60 -16.94 -3.81
C VAL A 93 21.68 -18.37 -3.25
N ILE A 94 22.64 -18.65 -2.36
CA ILE A 94 22.77 -19.98 -1.72
C ILE A 94 21.51 -20.34 -0.91
N ARG A 95 20.97 -19.43 -0.10
CA ARG A 95 19.73 -19.70 0.64
C ARG A 95 18.53 -19.92 -0.28
N THR A 96 18.39 -19.15 -1.35
CA THR A 96 17.35 -19.39 -2.38
C THR A 96 17.50 -20.78 -3.00
N ILE A 97 18.71 -21.24 -3.29
CA ILE A 97 18.95 -22.60 -3.80
C ILE A 97 18.53 -23.65 -2.77
N ASN A 98 18.94 -23.51 -1.50
CA ASN A 98 18.56 -24.42 -0.42
C ASN A 98 17.03 -24.49 -0.23
N GLN A 99 16.34 -23.34 -0.19
CA GLN A 99 14.88 -23.26 -0.11
C GLN A 99 14.23 -23.97 -1.30
N LEU A 100 14.68 -23.68 -2.53
CA LEU A 100 14.16 -24.27 -3.76
C LEU A 100 14.33 -25.80 -3.80
N ILE A 101 15.51 -26.33 -3.41
CA ILE A 101 15.77 -27.77 -3.28
C ILE A 101 14.77 -28.44 -2.32
N ASN A 102 14.50 -27.79 -1.18
CA ASN A 102 13.59 -28.26 -0.15
C ASN A 102 12.10 -28.14 -0.54
N SER A 103 11.74 -27.12 -1.32
CA SER A 103 10.37 -26.85 -1.76
C SER A 103 9.92 -27.71 -2.95
N LEU A 104 10.85 -28.09 -3.85
CA LEU A 104 10.57 -28.86 -5.07
C LEU A 104 9.66 -30.11 -4.89
N PRO A 105 9.71 -30.89 -3.80
CA PRO A 105 8.85 -32.07 -3.62
C PRO A 105 7.40 -31.77 -3.18
N THR A 106 7.10 -30.55 -2.68
CA THR A 106 5.85 -30.26 -1.96
C THR A 106 5.15 -28.95 -2.36
N ALA A 107 5.89 -27.97 -2.89
CA ALA A 107 5.34 -26.67 -3.26
C ALA A 107 4.59 -26.71 -4.60
N SER A 108 3.73 -25.72 -4.82
CA SER A 108 3.05 -25.54 -6.10
C SER A 108 4.03 -25.13 -7.22
N LEU A 109 3.68 -25.42 -8.48
CA LEU A 109 4.49 -24.97 -9.63
C LEU A 109 4.65 -23.45 -9.69
N THR A 110 3.66 -22.69 -9.20
CA THR A 110 3.73 -21.23 -9.10
C THR A 110 4.78 -20.79 -8.07
N GLN A 111 4.81 -21.39 -6.88
CA GLN A 111 5.86 -21.16 -5.86
C GLN A 111 7.25 -21.55 -6.37
N ILE A 112 7.37 -22.68 -7.08
CA ILE A 112 8.65 -23.12 -7.63
C ILE A 112 9.10 -22.17 -8.74
N SER A 113 8.19 -21.69 -9.59
CA SER A 113 8.46 -20.68 -10.63
C SER A 113 8.96 -19.36 -10.02
N ALA A 114 8.29 -18.89 -8.97
CA ALA A 114 8.68 -17.71 -8.19
C ALA A 114 10.13 -17.76 -7.68
N LEU A 115 10.44 -18.83 -6.94
CA LEU A 115 11.79 -19.04 -6.38
C LEU A 115 12.85 -19.18 -7.48
N PHE A 116 12.50 -19.72 -8.66
CA PHE A 116 13.39 -19.71 -9.82
C PHE A 116 13.63 -18.30 -10.38
N GLN A 117 12.60 -17.46 -10.49
CA GLN A 117 12.77 -16.06 -10.91
C GLN A 117 13.71 -15.31 -9.95
N PHE A 118 13.45 -15.42 -8.64
CA PHE A 118 14.26 -14.81 -7.59
C PHE A 118 15.70 -15.34 -7.58
N LEU A 119 15.90 -16.64 -7.81
CA LEU A 119 17.22 -17.26 -7.97
C LEU A 119 17.98 -16.65 -9.15
N PHE A 120 17.39 -16.64 -10.35
CA PHE A 120 18.06 -16.13 -11.56
C PHE A 120 18.36 -14.63 -11.48
N GLN A 121 17.48 -13.86 -10.84
CA GLN A 121 17.65 -12.42 -10.55
C GLN A 121 18.76 -12.12 -9.54
N SER A 122 18.80 -12.88 -8.44
CA SER A 122 19.86 -12.78 -7.43
C SER A 122 21.20 -13.23 -8.00
N LEU A 123 21.21 -14.29 -8.81
CA LEU A 123 22.38 -14.81 -9.52
C LEU A 123 22.89 -13.81 -10.57
N SER A 124 22.00 -13.15 -11.32
CA SER A 124 22.37 -12.06 -12.24
C SER A 124 23.05 -10.90 -11.51
N SER A 125 22.49 -10.48 -10.38
CA SER A 125 23.03 -9.37 -9.57
C SER A 125 24.39 -9.74 -8.95
N LEU A 126 24.57 -11.00 -8.52
CA LEU A 126 25.85 -11.54 -8.06
C LEU A 126 26.91 -11.53 -9.18
N ILE A 127 26.53 -11.99 -10.38
CA ILE A 127 27.43 -12.15 -11.53
C ILE A 127 27.83 -10.81 -12.15
N SER A 128 26.93 -9.82 -12.18
CA SER A 128 27.23 -8.43 -12.58
C SER A 128 28.35 -7.81 -11.73
N CYS A 129 28.46 -8.23 -10.47
CA CYS A 129 29.46 -7.80 -9.51
C CYS A 129 30.71 -8.69 -9.46
N SER A 130 30.84 -9.70 -10.32
CA SER A 130 31.90 -10.72 -10.24
C SER A 130 33.05 -10.47 -11.23
N ASN A 131 34.20 -11.11 -11.01
CA ASN A 131 35.38 -11.00 -11.89
C ASN A 131 35.26 -11.80 -13.22
N ILE A 132 34.04 -11.98 -13.74
CA ILE A 132 33.75 -12.79 -14.92
C ILE A 132 34.04 -11.96 -16.18
N SER A 133 34.83 -12.51 -17.11
CA SER A 133 35.22 -11.79 -18.33
C SER A 133 34.01 -11.46 -19.22
N ASP A 134 33.96 -10.25 -19.80
CA ASP A 134 32.80 -9.74 -20.58
C ASP A 134 32.18 -10.72 -21.61
N PRO A 135 32.96 -11.50 -22.40
CA PRO A 135 32.38 -12.45 -23.35
C PRO A 135 31.62 -13.59 -22.65
N LEU A 136 32.16 -14.06 -21.54
CA LEU A 136 31.58 -15.12 -20.72
C LEU A 136 30.43 -14.59 -19.84
N LEU A 137 30.53 -13.33 -19.41
CA LEU A 137 29.49 -12.61 -18.67
C LEU A 137 28.23 -12.47 -19.52
N GLN A 138 28.36 -12.01 -20.77
CA GLN A 138 27.25 -11.93 -21.72
C GLN A 138 26.65 -13.31 -22.03
N GLN A 139 27.48 -14.34 -22.22
CA GLN A 139 27.00 -15.70 -22.46
C GLN A 139 26.22 -16.24 -21.24
N THR A 140 26.71 -15.95 -20.04
CA THR A 140 26.08 -16.33 -18.78
C THR A 140 24.75 -15.60 -18.58
N PHE A 141 24.67 -14.29 -18.85
CA PHE A 141 23.40 -13.55 -18.80
C PHE A 141 22.37 -14.06 -19.81
N ASN A 142 22.79 -14.42 -21.03
CA ASN A 142 21.88 -15.00 -22.02
C ASN A 142 21.27 -16.32 -21.51
N LEU A 143 22.06 -17.15 -20.82
CA LEU A 143 21.56 -18.36 -20.18
C LEU A 143 20.64 -18.03 -18.99
N ILE A 144 20.97 -17.06 -18.13
CA ILE A 144 20.11 -16.65 -17.01
C ILE A 144 18.75 -16.16 -17.50
N LEU A 145 18.72 -15.36 -18.58
CA LEU A 145 17.49 -14.92 -19.24
C LEU A 145 16.69 -16.11 -19.83
N GLN A 146 17.37 -17.11 -20.38
CA GLN A 146 16.71 -18.34 -20.82
C GLN A 146 16.12 -19.13 -19.64
N GLY A 147 16.78 -19.18 -18.49
CA GLY A 147 16.27 -19.80 -17.27
C GLY A 147 15.02 -19.12 -16.72
N ILE A 148 15.01 -17.78 -16.75
CA ILE A 148 13.84 -16.94 -16.48
C ILE A 148 12.68 -17.31 -17.43
N LEU A 149 12.93 -17.41 -18.74
CA LEU A 149 11.90 -17.76 -19.73
C LEU A 149 11.39 -19.20 -19.54
N ASN A 150 12.28 -20.16 -19.26
CA ASN A 150 11.92 -21.57 -19.03
C ASN A 150 11.07 -21.76 -17.76
N SER A 151 11.32 -20.99 -16.70
CA SER A 151 10.50 -21.01 -15.48
C SER A 151 9.22 -20.19 -15.59
N SER A 152 9.13 -19.28 -16.56
CA SER A 152 7.92 -18.46 -16.86
C SER A 152 6.87 -19.19 -17.72
N LEU A 153 7.07 -20.47 -18.07
CA LEU A 153 6.21 -21.21 -19.03
C LEU A 153 4.74 -21.37 -18.62
N LEU A 154 4.38 -21.05 -17.37
CA LEU A 154 2.99 -20.93 -16.91
C LEU A 154 2.20 -19.77 -17.59
N SER A 155 2.89 -18.85 -18.27
CA SER A 155 2.26 -17.71 -18.97
C SER A 155 1.70 -18.02 -20.36
N ASN A 156 2.00 -19.19 -20.94
CA ASN A 156 1.57 -19.54 -22.32
C ASN A 156 0.88 -20.90 -22.46
N ILE A 157 0.69 -21.65 -21.37
CA ILE A 157 -0.25 -22.77 -21.34
C ILE A 157 -1.46 -22.29 -20.56
N GLY A 158 -2.43 -21.72 -21.28
CA GLY A 158 -3.73 -21.43 -20.69
C GLY A 158 -4.28 -22.70 -20.04
N THR A 159 -4.61 -22.65 -18.75
CA THR A 159 -5.31 -23.74 -18.08
C THR A 159 -6.50 -24.12 -18.95
N PRO A 160 -6.73 -25.41 -19.28
CA PRO A 160 -7.97 -25.82 -19.89
C PRO A 160 -9.10 -25.28 -19.03
N GLY A 161 -9.88 -24.32 -19.57
CA GLY A 161 -10.98 -23.72 -18.85
C GLY A 161 -11.87 -24.85 -18.34
N PRO A 162 -12.33 -24.82 -17.07
CA PRO A 162 -13.11 -25.92 -16.52
C PRO A 162 -14.24 -26.24 -17.47
N THR A 163 -14.33 -27.50 -17.90
CA THR A 163 -15.30 -27.97 -18.90
C THR A 163 -16.66 -27.38 -18.56
N GLY A 164 -17.15 -26.48 -19.42
CA GLY A 164 -18.31 -25.65 -19.12
C GLY A 164 -19.44 -26.53 -18.62
N ALA A 165 -19.91 -26.25 -17.40
CA ALA A 165 -20.92 -27.08 -16.75
C ALA A 165 -22.09 -27.28 -17.73
N THR A 166 -22.45 -28.55 -17.97
CA THR A 166 -23.52 -28.89 -18.91
C THR A 166 -24.75 -28.09 -18.55
N GLY A 167 -25.19 -27.20 -19.45
CA GLY A 167 -26.26 -26.25 -19.17
C GLY A 167 -27.47 -26.97 -18.58
N PRO A 168 -28.06 -26.47 -17.47
CA PRO A 168 -29.12 -27.19 -16.78
C PRO A 168 -30.25 -27.51 -17.74
N ARG A 169 -30.66 -28.78 -17.76
CA ARG A 169 -31.78 -29.26 -18.58
C ARG A 169 -32.98 -28.37 -18.34
N GLY A 170 -33.46 -27.70 -19.40
CA GLY A 170 -34.57 -26.75 -19.30
C GLY A 170 -35.74 -27.34 -18.53
N PHE A 171 -36.17 -26.63 -17.48
CA PHE A 171 -37.30 -27.07 -16.65
C PHE A 171 -38.55 -27.21 -17.53
N PRO A 172 -39.35 -28.29 -17.36
CA PRO A 172 -40.67 -28.36 -17.97
C PRO A 172 -41.50 -27.12 -17.59
N GLY A 173 -42.16 -26.51 -18.58
CA GLY A 173 -42.92 -25.29 -18.37
C GLY A 173 -43.95 -25.45 -17.23
N PRO A 174 -44.15 -24.42 -16.39
CA PRO A 174 -45.01 -24.53 -15.22
C PRO A 174 -46.44 -24.89 -15.62
N ARG A 175 -46.97 -25.94 -15.00
CA ARG A 175 -48.38 -26.32 -15.10
C ARG A 175 -49.22 -25.17 -14.54
N GLY A 176 -50.12 -24.61 -15.34
CA GLY A 176 -50.96 -23.49 -14.93
C GLY A 176 -51.69 -23.78 -13.62
N ALA A 177 -51.51 -22.91 -12.62
CA ALA A 177 -52.19 -23.03 -11.35
C ALA A 177 -53.69 -22.75 -11.54
N GLN A 178 -54.52 -23.73 -11.17
CA GLN A 178 -55.96 -23.58 -11.11
C GLN A 178 -56.31 -22.56 -10.03
N GLY A 179 -57.13 -21.56 -10.38
CA GLY A 179 -57.47 -20.46 -9.46
C GLY A 179 -58.17 -20.94 -8.20
N SER A 180 -57.63 -20.56 -7.03
CA SER A 180 -58.28 -20.73 -5.74
C SER A 180 -59.36 -19.67 -5.55
N GLN A 181 -60.58 -20.13 -5.25
CA GLN A 181 -61.72 -19.30 -4.89
C GLN A 181 -61.43 -18.58 -3.55
N GLY A 182 -61.76 -17.28 -3.48
CA GLY A 182 -61.47 -16.46 -2.31
C GLY A 182 -62.23 -16.90 -1.04
N VAL A 183 -61.51 -16.92 0.09
CA VAL A 183 -62.09 -17.02 1.43
C VAL A 183 -62.29 -15.60 2.00
N PRO A 184 -63.48 -15.29 2.55
CA PRO A 184 -63.71 -14.04 3.28
C PRO A 184 -62.78 -13.90 4.49
N GLY A 185 -62.34 -12.66 4.77
CA GLY A 185 -61.41 -12.38 5.86
C GLY A 185 -62.01 -12.63 7.25
N ILE A 186 -61.19 -13.23 8.12
CA ILE A 186 -61.47 -13.29 9.56
C ILE A 186 -60.90 -12.05 10.26
N GLN A 187 -61.65 -11.53 11.23
CA GLN A 187 -61.24 -10.40 12.07
C GLN A 187 -60.05 -10.80 12.96
N GLY A 188 -58.97 -10.01 12.92
CA GLY A 188 -57.85 -10.18 13.84
C GLY A 188 -58.21 -9.72 15.26
N PRO A 189 -57.73 -10.39 16.32
CA PRO A 189 -57.94 -9.96 17.69
C PRO A 189 -57.14 -8.69 18.03
N GLU A 190 -57.66 -7.95 19.01
CA GLU A 190 -57.03 -6.78 19.62
C GLU A 190 -55.65 -7.10 20.21
N GLY A 191 -54.66 -6.22 19.98
CA GLY A 191 -53.30 -6.38 20.49
C GLY A 191 -53.15 -5.81 21.91
N PRO A 192 -52.38 -6.45 22.80
CA PRO A 192 -52.21 -5.97 24.18
C PRO A 192 -51.41 -4.66 24.26
N GLN A 193 -51.81 -3.79 25.19
CA GLN A 193 -51.17 -2.51 25.50
C GLN A 193 -49.69 -2.68 25.94
N GLY A 194 -48.78 -1.91 25.34
CA GLY A 194 -47.38 -1.82 25.75
C GLY A 194 -47.10 -0.73 26.81
N PRO A 195 -46.06 -0.85 27.65
CA PRO A 195 -45.70 0.13 28.67
C PRO A 195 -44.91 1.35 28.11
N GLN A 196 -45.16 2.53 28.65
CA GLN A 196 -44.53 3.83 28.34
C GLN A 196 -43.32 4.11 29.27
N GLY A 197 -42.25 4.84 28.94
CA GLY A 197 -41.78 5.57 27.73
C GLY A 197 -40.27 5.87 27.95
N VAL A 198 -39.55 6.85 27.39
CA VAL A 198 -39.76 7.91 26.38
C VAL A 198 -38.34 8.27 25.84
N GLU A 199 -38.22 8.63 24.56
CA GLU A 199 -36.99 9.25 24.00
C GLU A 199 -37.28 10.72 23.62
N GLY A 200 -36.22 11.54 23.51
CA GLY A 200 -36.33 12.99 23.34
C GLY A 200 -37.07 13.39 22.05
N ILE A 201 -37.91 14.42 22.14
CA ILE A 201 -38.72 14.89 21.00
C ILE A 201 -37.84 15.46 19.88
N GLN A 202 -38.18 15.06 18.66
CA GLN A 202 -37.79 15.71 17.41
C GLN A 202 -38.38 17.13 17.38
N GLY A 203 -37.64 18.10 16.82
CA GLY A 203 -38.17 19.46 16.63
C GLY A 203 -39.38 19.46 15.68
N PRO A 204 -40.39 20.33 15.88
CA PRO A 204 -41.59 20.33 15.06
C PRO A 204 -41.29 20.62 13.59
N GLU A 205 -42.03 19.92 12.72
CA GLU A 205 -42.05 20.06 11.26
C GLU A 205 -42.24 21.52 10.82
N GLY A 206 -41.57 21.91 9.72
CA GLY A 206 -41.70 23.25 9.16
C GLY A 206 -43.12 23.52 8.59
N PRO A 207 -43.59 24.78 8.59
CA PRO A 207 -44.93 25.10 8.11
C PRO A 207 -45.12 24.79 6.62
N GLU A 208 -46.29 24.24 6.28
CA GLU A 208 -46.69 23.83 4.93
C GLU A 208 -46.56 24.96 3.88
N GLY A 209 -46.08 24.61 2.68
CA GLY A 209 -45.94 25.55 1.56
C GLY A 209 -47.29 26.02 0.98
N PRO A 210 -47.34 27.19 0.31
CA PRO A 210 -48.58 27.76 -0.21
C PRO A 210 -49.25 26.90 -1.30
N GLU A 211 -50.59 26.87 -1.29
CA GLU A 211 -51.43 26.04 -2.16
C GLU A 211 -51.19 26.29 -3.67
N GLY A 212 -51.15 25.20 -4.45
CA GLY A 212 -51.01 25.24 -5.91
C GLY A 212 -52.27 25.75 -6.65
N PRO A 213 -52.15 26.14 -7.92
CA PRO A 213 -53.25 26.75 -8.67
C PRO A 213 -54.46 25.82 -8.87
N GLN A 214 -55.66 26.42 -8.79
CA GLN A 214 -56.96 25.75 -8.84
C GLN A 214 -57.16 24.86 -10.08
N GLY A 215 -57.64 23.63 -9.87
CA GLY A 215 -57.94 22.66 -10.93
C GLY A 215 -59.12 23.06 -11.82
N VAL A 216 -59.11 22.59 -13.08
CA VAL A 216 -60.12 22.93 -14.10
C VAL A 216 -61.46 22.24 -13.88
N GLN A 217 -62.56 22.95 -14.16
CA GLN A 217 -63.94 22.49 -13.93
C GLN A 217 -64.31 21.31 -14.86
N GLY A 218 -64.94 20.27 -14.31
CA GLY A 218 -65.43 19.10 -15.05
C GLY A 218 -66.65 19.39 -15.93
N ILE A 219 -66.79 18.64 -17.03
CA ILE A 219 -67.88 18.80 -18.01
C ILE A 219 -69.19 18.14 -17.56
N GLN A 220 -70.32 18.73 -17.96
CA GLN A 220 -71.67 18.24 -17.62
C GLN A 220 -71.99 16.91 -18.33
N GLY A 221 -72.58 15.95 -17.59
CA GLY A 221 -73.01 14.65 -18.13
C GLY A 221 -74.26 14.75 -19.03
N PRO A 222 -74.48 13.78 -19.95
CA PRO A 222 -75.61 13.80 -20.87
C PRO A 222 -76.96 13.51 -20.16
N PRO A 223 -78.11 13.99 -20.71
CA PRO A 223 -79.43 13.74 -20.14
C PRO A 223 -79.81 12.25 -20.08
N GLY A 224 -80.57 11.86 -19.06
CA GLY A 224 -81.07 10.49 -18.88
C GLY A 224 -82.20 10.11 -19.86
N PRO A 225 -82.41 8.81 -20.12
CA PRO A 225 -83.45 8.33 -21.04
C PRO A 225 -84.88 8.53 -20.49
N PRO A 226 -85.90 8.72 -21.35
CA PRO A 226 -87.30 8.84 -20.91
C PRO A 226 -87.82 7.59 -20.20
N GLY A 227 -88.66 7.79 -19.17
CA GLY A 227 -89.31 6.70 -18.43
C GLY A 227 -90.43 6.01 -19.24
N PRO A 228 -90.77 4.74 -18.92
CA PRO A 228 -91.80 3.99 -19.64
C PRO A 228 -93.22 4.53 -19.39
N THR A 229 -94.02 4.59 -20.44
CA THR A 229 -95.44 5.02 -20.39
C THR A 229 -96.32 4.01 -19.67
N GLY A 230 -97.03 4.46 -18.63
CA GLY A 230 -98.00 3.64 -17.89
C GLY A 230 -99.39 3.60 -18.53
N SER A 231 -100.04 2.44 -18.48
CA SER A 231 -101.49 2.32 -18.70
C SER A 231 -102.25 2.83 -17.47
N GLY A 232 -103.45 3.40 -17.66
CA GLY A 232 -104.19 4.11 -16.59
C GLY A 232 -104.46 3.24 -15.34
N THR A 233 -104.50 3.79 -14.12
CA THR A 233 -104.96 5.14 -13.73
C THR A 233 -104.04 5.86 -12.73
N GLY A 234 -102.73 5.93 -13.00
CA GLY A 234 -101.76 6.71 -12.22
C GLY A 234 -100.79 7.50 -13.10
N MET A 235 -100.35 8.68 -12.63
CA MET A 235 -99.31 9.46 -13.32
C MET A 235 -98.00 8.66 -13.41
N GLY A 236 -97.36 8.70 -14.59
CA GLY A 236 -96.03 8.11 -14.78
C GLY A 236 -94.97 8.85 -13.95
N ILE A 237 -94.13 8.07 -13.26
CA ILE A 237 -92.99 8.59 -12.48
C ILE A 237 -91.90 9.15 -13.42
N PRO A 238 -91.31 10.31 -13.12
CA PRO A 238 -90.13 10.80 -13.84
C PRO A 238 -88.97 9.81 -13.80
N GLY A 239 -88.22 9.71 -14.90
CA GLY A 239 -86.99 8.92 -14.95
C GLY A 239 -85.91 9.50 -14.02
N PRO A 240 -84.98 8.67 -13.51
CA PRO A 240 -83.90 9.14 -12.64
C PRO A 240 -82.98 10.13 -13.38
N PRO A 241 -82.36 11.10 -12.67
CA PRO A 241 -81.35 11.99 -13.24
C PRO A 241 -80.19 11.23 -13.88
N GLY A 242 -79.63 11.80 -14.96
CA GLY A 242 -78.39 11.28 -15.56
C GLY A 242 -77.20 11.40 -14.61
N PRO A 243 -76.18 10.55 -14.73
CA PRO A 243 -75.01 10.57 -13.85
C PRO A 243 -74.22 11.88 -14.01
N THR A 244 -73.79 12.44 -12.88
CA THR A 244 -72.88 13.59 -12.83
C THR A 244 -71.56 13.24 -13.53
N GLY A 245 -71.04 14.15 -14.36
CA GLY A 245 -69.74 13.99 -15.00
C GLY A 245 -68.59 13.94 -13.97
N PRO A 246 -67.45 13.30 -14.31
CA PRO A 246 -66.32 13.22 -13.39
C PRO A 246 -65.80 14.61 -13.02
N GLN A 247 -65.56 14.82 -11.72
CA GLN A 247 -65.02 16.05 -11.16
C GLN A 247 -63.55 16.21 -11.59
N GLY A 248 -63.14 17.45 -11.87
CA GLY A 248 -61.77 17.74 -12.31
C GLY A 248 -60.72 17.40 -11.25
N ILE A 249 -59.54 16.97 -11.68
CA ILE A 249 -58.42 16.64 -10.79
C ILE A 249 -57.93 17.86 -10.01
N GLN A 250 -57.71 17.66 -8.71
CA GLN A 250 -57.17 18.67 -7.79
C GLN A 250 -55.66 18.88 -8.06
N GLY A 251 -55.16 20.09 -7.78
CA GLY A 251 -53.74 20.42 -7.93
C GLY A 251 -52.85 19.60 -6.98
N ILE A 252 -51.59 19.40 -7.38
CA ILE A 252 -50.58 18.69 -6.58
C ILE A 252 -50.15 19.52 -5.35
N GLN A 253 -49.91 18.84 -4.23
CA GLN A 253 -49.38 19.44 -3.00
C GLN A 253 -47.88 19.75 -3.15
N GLY A 254 -47.39 20.78 -2.46
CA GLY A 254 -45.95 21.09 -2.42
C GLY A 254 -45.13 20.03 -1.65
N PRO A 255 -43.81 19.95 -1.86
CA PRO A 255 -42.94 19.05 -1.10
C PRO A 255 -42.87 19.45 0.39
N GLU A 256 -42.61 18.45 1.25
CA GLU A 256 -42.49 18.60 2.71
C GLU A 256 -41.25 19.42 3.11
N GLY A 257 -41.32 20.11 4.26
CA GLY A 257 -40.19 20.86 4.81
C GLY A 257 -39.15 19.95 5.48
N PRO A 258 -37.85 20.34 5.53
CA PRO A 258 -36.80 19.51 6.10
C PRO A 258 -36.92 19.34 7.63
N GLU A 259 -36.47 18.18 8.12
CA GLU A 259 -36.56 17.73 9.51
C GLU A 259 -35.82 18.65 10.52
N GLY A 260 -36.43 18.86 11.69
CA GLY A 260 -35.85 19.64 12.80
C GLY A 260 -34.91 18.83 13.70
N PRO A 261 -33.87 19.46 14.30
CA PRO A 261 -32.83 18.74 15.06
C PRO A 261 -33.35 18.06 16.34
N THR A 262 -32.75 16.90 16.67
CA THR A 262 -33.12 16.03 17.81
C THR A 262 -32.83 16.66 19.18
N GLY A 263 -33.79 16.60 20.11
CA GLY A 263 -33.64 17.08 21.49
C GLY A 263 -33.15 16.01 22.50
N PRO A 264 -32.62 16.43 23.68
CA PRO A 264 -32.09 15.51 24.70
C PRO A 264 -33.18 14.75 25.48
N GLN A 265 -32.81 13.58 26.02
CA GLN A 265 -33.70 12.57 26.63
C GLN A 265 -34.19 12.91 28.06
N GLY A 266 -35.41 12.45 28.41
CA GLY A 266 -36.06 12.65 29.73
C GLY A 266 -36.83 11.42 30.26
N VAL A 267 -37.26 11.43 31.53
CA VAL A 267 -37.68 10.23 32.32
C VAL A 267 -39.21 10.09 32.58
N GLN A 268 -39.63 8.95 33.15
CA GLN A 268 -40.94 8.27 33.03
C GLN A 268 -42.10 8.66 33.98
N GLY A 269 -43.36 8.60 33.47
CA GLY A 269 -44.62 8.36 34.22
C GLY A 269 -45.82 9.27 33.84
N ILE A 270 -47.12 8.93 34.01
CA ILE A 270 -47.89 7.68 34.30
C ILE A 270 -49.33 7.77 33.71
N GLN A 271 -50.17 6.72 33.80
CA GLN A 271 -51.46 6.55 33.08
C GLN A 271 -52.74 7.02 33.83
N GLY A 272 -53.77 7.46 33.07
CA GLY A 272 -55.18 7.64 33.49
C GLY A 272 -56.16 7.46 32.29
N PRO A 273 -57.46 7.15 32.50
CA PRO A 273 -58.24 6.32 31.55
C PRO A 273 -59.17 7.03 30.54
N GLU A 274 -59.70 6.21 29.63
CA GLU A 274 -60.48 6.51 28.39
C GLU A 274 -61.97 6.89 28.60
N GLY A 275 -62.55 7.57 27.59
CA GLY A 275 -64.00 7.79 27.43
C GLY A 275 -64.37 8.04 25.95
N PRO A 276 -65.63 7.77 25.51
CA PRO A 276 -65.85 6.98 24.29
C PRO A 276 -66.26 7.74 23.00
N GLU A 277 -66.32 6.96 21.91
CA GLU A 277 -66.55 7.27 20.50
C GLU A 277 -67.86 8.01 20.14
N GLY A 278 -67.81 8.84 19.08
CA GLY A 278 -68.96 9.40 18.36
C GLY A 278 -68.69 9.47 16.85
N ALA A 279 -69.63 8.99 16.03
CA ALA A 279 -69.34 8.50 14.67
C ALA A 279 -69.62 9.46 13.49
N THR A 280 -69.03 9.09 12.33
CA THR A 280 -69.50 9.26 10.92
C THR A 280 -68.74 10.25 10.02
N GLY A 281 -68.19 9.73 8.90
CA GLY A 281 -67.83 10.51 7.71
C GLY A 281 -66.60 9.97 6.96
N LEU A 282 -66.78 9.41 5.75
CA LEU A 282 -65.68 9.01 4.87
C LEU A 282 -65.18 10.21 4.05
N GLN A 283 -63.86 10.40 3.98
CA GLN A 283 -63.20 11.44 3.16
C GLN A 283 -62.06 10.83 2.31
N GLY A 284 -61.78 11.43 1.16
CA GLY A 284 -61.07 10.79 0.03
C GLY A 284 -59.55 10.65 0.17
N VAL A 285 -58.97 9.86 -0.75
CA VAL A 285 -57.53 9.57 -0.85
C VAL A 285 -56.70 10.83 -1.18
N PRO A 286 -55.70 11.20 -0.36
CA PRO A 286 -54.73 12.26 -0.67
C PRO A 286 -53.75 11.88 -1.79
N GLY A 287 -53.09 12.91 -2.36
CA GLY A 287 -52.22 12.79 -3.53
C GLY A 287 -50.79 12.30 -3.25
N ILE A 288 -50.02 12.13 -4.32
CA ILE A 288 -48.60 11.74 -4.27
C ILE A 288 -47.72 12.88 -3.74
N GLN A 289 -46.78 12.53 -2.87
CA GLN A 289 -45.86 13.45 -2.20
C GLN A 289 -44.66 13.83 -3.09
N GLY A 290 -44.17 15.07 -2.96
CA GLY A 290 -42.96 15.54 -3.64
C GLY A 290 -41.65 15.02 -3.01
N PRO A 291 -40.49 15.17 -3.69
CA PRO A 291 -39.21 14.66 -3.21
C PRO A 291 -38.68 15.42 -1.99
N GLU A 292 -37.93 14.69 -1.15
CA GLU A 292 -37.34 15.13 0.12
C GLU A 292 -36.30 16.26 -0.03
N GLY A 293 -36.27 17.19 0.94
CA GLY A 293 -35.33 18.30 1.00
C GLY A 293 -33.94 17.94 1.56
N PRO A 294 -32.90 18.77 1.35
CA PRO A 294 -31.55 18.47 1.82
C PRO A 294 -31.40 18.61 3.36
N PRO A 295 -30.45 17.90 3.99
CA PRO A 295 -30.27 17.89 5.45
C PRO A 295 -29.93 19.26 6.08
N GLY A 296 -30.43 19.48 7.31
CA GLY A 296 -30.21 20.70 8.10
C GLY A 296 -28.79 20.87 8.65
N ALA A 297 -28.44 22.11 9.01
CA ALA A 297 -27.09 22.49 9.44
C ALA A 297 -26.75 22.08 10.89
N THR A 298 -25.47 21.81 11.13
CA THR A 298 -24.90 21.41 12.43
C THR A 298 -25.10 22.45 13.54
N GLY A 299 -25.32 21.98 14.77
CA GLY A 299 -25.57 22.80 15.96
C GLY A 299 -24.44 23.75 16.39
N PRO A 300 -24.71 24.61 17.40
CA PRO A 300 -23.89 25.79 17.70
C PRO A 300 -22.49 25.47 18.25
N GLN A 301 -21.56 26.38 17.95
CA GLN A 301 -20.16 26.31 18.37
C GLN A 301 -20.00 26.39 19.90
N GLY A 302 -19.01 25.65 20.42
CA GLY A 302 -18.73 25.55 21.86
C GLY A 302 -18.38 26.88 22.53
N VAL A 303 -18.57 26.91 23.86
CA VAL A 303 -18.43 28.12 24.69
C VAL A 303 -17.07 28.81 24.53
N GLN A 304 -17.11 30.15 24.42
CA GLN A 304 -15.91 30.99 24.39
C GLN A 304 -15.16 30.89 25.72
N GLY A 305 -13.85 30.65 25.65
CA GLY A 305 -12.98 30.62 26.84
C GLY A 305 -12.98 31.95 27.58
N ILE A 306 -12.91 31.90 28.91
CA ILE A 306 -12.91 33.09 29.76
C ILE A 306 -11.76 34.03 29.40
N GLN A 307 -12.09 35.31 29.22
CA GLN A 307 -11.10 36.36 29.01
C GLN A 307 -10.29 36.57 30.30
N GLY A 308 -8.96 36.58 30.20
CA GLY A 308 -8.09 36.91 31.33
C GLY A 308 -8.38 38.33 31.85
N PRO A 309 -8.21 38.59 33.17
CA PRO A 309 -8.56 39.88 33.76
C PRO A 309 -7.79 41.03 33.12
N GLU A 310 -8.51 42.13 32.87
CA GLU A 310 -7.96 43.36 32.29
C GLU A 310 -6.82 43.91 33.17
N GLY A 311 -5.69 44.24 32.55
CA GLY A 311 -4.57 44.87 33.25
C GLY A 311 -4.94 46.29 33.71
N PRO A 312 -4.47 46.74 34.89
CA PRO A 312 -4.86 48.05 35.41
C PRO A 312 -4.46 49.19 34.44
N PRO A 313 -5.29 50.24 34.28
CA PRO A 313 -4.99 51.34 33.37
C PRO A 313 -3.64 51.99 33.67
N GLY A 314 -2.80 52.13 32.63
CA GLY A 314 -1.57 52.90 32.71
C GLY A 314 -1.87 54.39 32.96
N PRO A 315 -1.05 55.10 33.75
CA PRO A 315 -1.29 56.51 34.05
C PRO A 315 -1.20 57.36 32.78
N THR A 316 -2.21 58.23 32.58
CA THR A 316 -2.23 59.20 31.48
C THR A 316 -1.09 60.21 31.62
N GLY A 317 -0.33 60.42 30.55
CA GLY A 317 0.72 61.44 30.49
C GLY A 317 0.91 61.96 29.07
N ASP A 318 0.65 63.25 28.88
CA ASP A 318 0.89 63.95 27.62
C ASP A 318 2.40 64.07 27.33
N CYS A 319 2.88 63.44 26.26
CA CYS A 319 4.11 63.85 25.56
C CYS A 319 4.21 63.21 24.16
N ASP A 320 4.48 64.00 23.13
CA ASP A 320 4.96 63.50 21.84
C ASP A 320 6.39 62.93 22.01
N CYS A 321 6.54 61.61 21.93
CA CYS A 321 7.83 60.93 21.84
C CYS A 321 7.70 59.67 20.94
N PRO A 322 8.74 59.31 20.15
CA PRO A 322 8.70 58.13 19.29
C PRO A 322 8.67 56.83 20.10
N PRO A 323 8.18 55.71 19.52
CA PRO A 323 8.12 54.42 20.22
C PRO A 323 9.47 53.99 20.78
N GLY A 324 9.49 53.62 22.07
CA GLY A 324 10.66 53.02 22.70
C GLY A 324 11.05 51.68 22.05
N PRO A 325 12.33 51.28 22.13
CA PRO A 325 12.78 50.01 21.54
C PRO A 325 12.04 48.83 22.17
N THR A 326 11.70 47.84 21.34
CA THR A 326 11.09 46.58 21.76
C THR A 326 11.89 45.96 22.91
N GLY A 327 11.20 45.58 24.00
CA GLY A 327 11.83 44.91 25.12
C GLY A 327 12.52 43.62 24.68
N PRO A 328 13.59 43.18 25.39
CA PRO A 328 14.29 41.95 25.03
C PRO A 328 13.32 40.77 25.00
N THR A 329 13.41 39.95 23.96
CA THR A 329 12.68 38.69 23.87
C THR A 329 12.86 37.91 25.17
N GLY A 330 11.74 37.48 25.78
CA GLY A 330 11.80 36.64 26.97
C GLY A 330 12.68 35.41 26.71
N PRO A 331 13.32 34.84 27.75
CA PRO A 331 14.15 33.65 27.57
C PRO A 331 13.32 32.59 26.84
N THR A 332 13.89 32.01 25.77
CA THR A 332 13.28 30.89 25.06
C THR A 332 12.81 29.89 26.09
N GLY A 333 11.53 29.51 26.04
CA GLY A 333 11.00 28.48 26.92
C GLY A 333 11.89 27.24 26.85
N PRO A 334 12.00 26.44 27.93
CA PRO A 334 12.83 25.24 27.90
C PRO A 334 12.45 24.43 26.66
N THR A 335 13.46 24.07 25.85
CA THR A 335 13.27 23.14 24.74
C THR A 335 12.52 21.94 25.28
N GLY A 336 11.44 21.55 24.60
CA GLY A 336 10.68 20.36 24.96
C GLY A 336 11.59 19.13 25.02
N PRO A 337 11.12 18.02 25.63
CA PRO A 337 11.86 16.76 25.63
C PRO A 337 12.37 16.46 24.22
N ALA A 338 13.65 16.19 24.08
CA ALA A 338 14.22 15.85 22.80
C ALA A 338 13.69 14.46 22.41
N CYS A 339 12.70 14.40 21.52
CA CYS A 339 12.22 13.12 20.98
C CYS A 339 13.41 12.41 20.32
N ASN A 340 13.76 11.23 20.84
CA ASN A 340 14.80 10.41 20.26
C ASN A 340 14.16 9.53 19.20
N PHE A 341 14.48 9.76 17.93
CA PHE A 341 14.06 8.85 16.87
C PHE A 341 14.80 7.52 17.01
N LEU A 342 14.11 6.42 16.72
CA LEU A 342 14.72 5.11 16.58
C LEU A 342 14.74 4.73 15.10
N VAL A 343 15.83 4.12 14.65
CA VAL A 343 15.95 3.59 13.30
C VAL A 343 16.01 2.08 13.37
N TYR A 344 15.08 1.42 12.70
CA TYR A 344 14.96 -0.03 12.61
C TYR A 344 15.60 -0.47 11.30
N ALA A 345 16.66 -1.28 11.36
CA ALA A 345 17.33 -1.84 10.19
C ALA A 345 17.20 -3.37 10.19
N THR A 346 16.62 -3.96 9.13
CA THR A 346 16.58 -5.43 9.00
C THR A 346 17.96 -5.97 8.70
N ASN A 347 18.29 -7.12 9.27
CA ASN A 347 19.53 -7.86 9.04
C ASN A 347 19.16 -9.19 8.39
N ALA A 348 19.34 -9.29 7.07
CA ALA A 348 18.91 -10.46 6.31
C ALA A 348 19.72 -11.72 6.63
N GLY A 349 20.85 -11.64 7.34
CA GLY A 349 21.48 -12.80 7.96
C GLY A 349 22.54 -13.56 7.14
N LEU A 350 23.08 -14.64 7.74
CA LEU A 350 24.00 -15.59 7.11
C LEU A 350 23.24 -16.78 6.48
N ILE A 351 23.96 -17.57 5.70
CA ILE A 351 23.48 -18.88 5.22
C ILE A 351 23.30 -19.82 6.42
N ASP A 352 22.14 -20.49 6.50
CA ASP A 352 21.80 -21.58 7.42
C ASP A 352 21.93 -21.32 8.93
N ASP A 353 22.00 -20.05 9.36
CA ASP A 353 21.95 -19.65 10.77
C ASP A 353 20.79 -18.67 11.00
N PRO A 354 19.58 -19.14 11.38
CA PRO A 354 18.44 -18.26 11.62
C PRO A 354 18.55 -17.42 12.91
N THR A 355 19.62 -17.54 13.69
CA THR A 355 19.79 -16.72 14.91
C THR A 355 20.20 -15.27 14.62
N ASN A 356 20.61 -14.98 13.38
CA ASN A 356 20.99 -13.65 12.92
C ASN A 356 19.90 -12.93 12.09
N ASP A 357 18.79 -13.60 11.77
CA ASP A 357 17.58 -13.02 11.15
C ASP A 357 16.90 -12.07 12.15
N THR A 358 17.27 -10.79 12.09
CA THR A 358 17.02 -9.81 13.15
C THR A 358 16.69 -8.42 12.63
N VAL A 359 16.23 -7.54 13.51
CA VAL A 359 16.17 -6.09 13.31
C VAL A 359 17.05 -5.41 14.35
N SER A 360 18.05 -4.64 13.92
CA SER A 360 18.84 -3.78 14.79
C SER A 360 18.09 -2.48 15.04
N VAL A 361 17.93 -2.10 16.31
CA VAL A 361 17.28 -0.85 16.73
C VAL A 361 18.35 0.16 17.10
N ILE A 362 18.45 1.25 16.35
CA ILE A 362 19.48 2.29 16.50
C ILE A 362 18.87 3.51 17.18
N ASN A 363 19.45 3.96 18.29
CA ASN A 363 19.12 5.26 18.87
C ASN A 363 19.84 6.37 18.11
N THR A 364 19.08 7.32 17.54
CA THR A 364 19.63 8.38 16.68
C THR A 364 20.38 9.47 17.45
N GLY A 365 20.05 9.70 18.73
CA GLY A 365 20.78 10.62 19.60
C GLY A 365 22.23 10.16 19.85
N THR A 366 22.44 8.85 20.03
CA THR A 366 23.76 8.26 20.33
C THR A 366 24.47 7.62 19.14
N ASN A 367 23.74 7.28 18.07
CA ASN A 367 24.22 6.45 16.94
C ASN A 367 24.73 5.06 17.38
N ILE A 368 24.03 4.44 18.34
CA ILE A 368 24.36 3.11 18.88
C ILE A 368 23.15 2.19 18.73
N VAL A 369 23.40 0.91 18.42
CA VAL A 369 22.39 -0.16 18.48
C VAL A 369 22.02 -0.39 19.94
N VAL A 370 20.78 -0.07 20.31
CA VAL A 370 20.24 -0.21 21.67
C VAL A 370 19.48 -1.53 21.87
N ASP A 371 19.05 -2.17 20.79
CA ASP A 371 18.32 -3.44 20.84
C ASP A 371 18.53 -4.27 19.55
N THR A 372 18.24 -5.57 19.60
CA THR A 372 18.28 -6.46 18.43
C THR A 372 17.17 -7.51 18.55
N ILE A 373 16.17 -7.38 17.67
CA ILE A 373 14.90 -8.11 17.74
C ILE A 373 14.97 -9.29 16.76
N THR A 374 14.83 -10.53 17.23
CA THR A 374 14.69 -11.70 16.35
C THR A 374 13.34 -11.69 15.65
N VAL A 375 13.33 -11.94 14.33
CA VAL A 375 12.13 -11.93 13.47
C VAL A 375 12.02 -13.23 12.66
N GLY A 376 11.26 -13.26 11.57
CA GLY A 376 11.18 -14.44 10.70
C GLY A 376 12.39 -14.54 9.77
N ASN A 377 12.49 -15.66 9.04
CA ASN A 377 13.67 -15.99 8.23
C ASN A 377 13.89 -15.00 7.07
N ALA A 378 15.12 -14.50 6.94
CA ALA A 378 15.57 -13.50 5.98
C ALA A 378 14.68 -12.24 5.92
N PRO A 379 14.72 -11.38 6.96
CA PRO A 379 13.96 -10.13 6.95
C PRO A 379 14.54 -9.17 5.91
N LEU A 380 13.74 -8.73 4.94
CA LEU A 380 14.20 -7.89 3.83
C LEU A 380 13.85 -6.42 3.98
N GLU A 381 12.59 -6.07 4.20
CA GLU A 381 12.14 -4.68 4.38
C GLU A 381 11.47 -4.47 5.72
N VAL A 382 11.48 -3.21 6.17
CA VAL A 382 10.76 -2.77 7.36
C VAL A 382 10.10 -1.42 7.09
N THR A 383 8.90 -1.23 7.64
CA THR A 383 8.24 0.07 7.70
C THR A 383 7.73 0.31 9.12
N VAL A 384 7.69 1.57 9.55
CA VAL A 384 7.06 1.96 10.82
C VAL A 384 5.75 2.68 10.50
N SER A 385 4.71 2.33 11.24
CA SER A 385 3.39 2.99 11.15
C SER A 385 3.50 4.50 11.39
N PRO A 386 2.72 5.35 10.68
CA PRO A 386 2.76 6.81 10.84
C PRO A 386 2.63 7.34 12.27
N ASN A 387 1.90 6.63 13.16
CA ASN A 387 1.78 6.96 14.58
C ASN A 387 2.97 6.50 15.45
N GLY A 388 3.99 5.90 14.84
CA GLY A 388 5.19 5.39 15.50
C GLY A 388 5.04 4.08 16.28
N ALA A 389 3.82 3.57 16.50
CA ALA A 389 3.52 2.56 17.52
C ALA A 389 3.86 1.10 17.12
N ARG A 390 4.02 0.82 15.82
CA ARG A 390 4.33 -0.52 15.30
C ARG A 390 5.29 -0.47 14.12
N ALA A 391 6.21 -1.42 14.08
CA ALA A 391 7.00 -1.73 12.88
C ALA A 391 6.54 -3.06 12.25
N TYR A 392 6.56 -3.12 10.93
CA TYR A 392 6.17 -4.29 10.14
C TYR A 392 7.36 -4.73 9.28
N VAL A 393 7.77 -5.98 9.42
CA VAL A 393 9.01 -6.54 8.83
C VAL A 393 8.66 -7.72 7.94
N THR A 394 9.06 -7.70 6.67
CA THR A 394 8.78 -8.78 5.71
C THR A 394 9.85 -9.87 5.77
N ASN A 395 9.45 -11.11 6.01
CA ASN A 395 10.34 -12.26 6.17
C ASN A 395 10.21 -13.16 4.93
N ILE A 396 11.07 -12.95 3.92
CA ILE A 396 10.88 -13.51 2.57
C ILE A 396 10.78 -15.04 2.59
N PHE A 397 11.69 -15.72 3.30
CA PHE A 397 11.74 -17.20 3.34
C PHE A 397 10.76 -17.83 4.33
N SER A 398 9.92 -17.03 4.98
CA SER A 398 8.87 -17.51 5.90
C SER A 398 7.45 -17.22 5.42
N ASP A 399 7.26 -16.58 4.27
CA ASP A 399 5.95 -16.11 3.77
C ASP A 399 5.13 -15.32 4.82
N THR A 400 5.81 -14.52 5.66
CA THR A 400 5.20 -13.82 6.80
C THR A 400 5.65 -12.37 6.95
N VAL A 401 4.88 -11.59 7.71
CA VAL A 401 5.27 -10.30 8.27
C VAL A 401 5.33 -10.37 9.79
N SER A 402 6.46 -10.00 10.38
CA SER A 402 6.58 -9.79 11.83
C SER A 402 6.10 -8.41 12.20
N VAL A 403 5.24 -8.31 13.21
CA VAL A 403 4.75 -7.05 13.78
C VAL A 403 5.46 -6.81 15.11
N ILE A 404 6.18 -5.71 15.21
CA ILE A 404 6.94 -5.28 16.38
C ILE A 404 6.17 -4.14 17.06
N ASP A 405 6.00 -4.23 18.37
CA ASP A 405 5.66 -3.07 19.21
C ASP A 405 6.93 -2.25 19.43
N THR A 406 6.91 -0.98 19.05
CA THR A 406 8.08 -0.09 19.07
C THR A 406 8.39 0.48 20.46
N ALA A 407 7.41 0.47 21.37
CA ALA A 407 7.62 0.92 22.75
C ALA A 407 8.31 -0.16 23.60
N THR A 408 8.14 -1.43 23.26
CA THR A 408 8.76 -2.57 23.95
C THR A 408 9.85 -3.29 23.16
N ASN A 409 10.01 -2.97 21.87
CA ASN A 409 10.87 -3.70 20.91
C ASN A 409 10.58 -5.21 20.82
N THR A 410 9.34 -5.64 21.07
CA THR A 410 8.97 -7.07 21.02
C THR A 410 8.10 -7.39 19.81
N VAL A 411 8.34 -8.55 19.17
CA VAL A 411 7.41 -9.10 18.18
C VAL A 411 6.10 -9.50 18.88
N ILE A 412 5.01 -8.82 18.53
CA ILE A 412 3.66 -9.02 19.08
C ILE A 412 2.75 -9.86 18.19
N ALA A 413 3.09 -10.02 16.90
CA ALA A 413 2.39 -10.91 15.99
C ALA A 413 3.29 -11.34 14.82
N THR A 414 2.94 -12.47 14.20
CA THR A 414 3.49 -12.91 12.90
C THR A 414 2.32 -13.23 11.99
N ILE A 415 2.22 -12.52 10.86
CA ILE A 415 1.08 -12.57 9.93
C ILE A 415 1.50 -13.38 8.70
N PRO A 416 0.87 -14.54 8.40
CA PRO A 416 1.05 -15.22 7.13
C PRO A 416 0.52 -14.37 5.97
N VAL A 417 1.29 -14.24 4.91
CA VAL A 417 0.95 -13.43 3.71
C VAL A 417 1.10 -14.27 2.43
N GLY A 418 1.35 -13.64 1.29
CA GLY A 418 1.67 -14.37 0.07
C GLY A 418 3.13 -14.80 0.03
N THR A 419 3.54 -15.38 -1.09
CA THR A 419 4.86 -15.99 -1.24
C THR A 419 5.94 -14.96 -1.49
N ASP A 420 7.09 -15.11 -0.85
CA ASP A 420 8.25 -14.23 -0.95
C ASP A 420 7.88 -12.74 -0.70
N PRO A 421 7.38 -12.35 0.48
CA PRO A 421 7.04 -10.98 0.78
C PRO A 421 8.30 -10.09 0.83
N ILE A 422 8.25 -8.95 0.14
CA ILE A 422 9.33 -7.94 0.13
C ILE A 422 8.79 -6.58 0.55
N GLY A 423 8.11 -5.83 -0.32
CA GLY A 423 7.67 -4.47 0.03
C GLY A 423 6.62 -4.45 1.12
N VAL A 424 6.69 -3.47 2.02
CA VAL A 424 5.65 -3.23 3.02
C VAL A 424 5.41 -1.73 3.25
N ALA A 425 4.15 -1.32 3.32
CA ALA A 425 3.73 0.05 3.62
C ALA A 425 2.48 0.08 4.49
N VAL A 426 2.38 1.08 5.37
CA VAL A 426 1.20 1.34 6.20
C VAL A 426 0.44 2.54 5.63
N SER A 427 -0.90 2.51 5.66
CA SER A 427 -1.72 3.65 5.28
C SER A 427 -1.53 4.84 6.24
N PRO A 428 -1.67 6.11 5.77
CA PRO A 428 -1.48 7.30 6.62
C PRO A 428 -2.36 7.34 7.88
N ASP A 429 -3.54 6.71 7.86
CA ASP A 429 -4.48 6.58 8.97
C ASP A 429 -4.14 5.43 9.95
N ASN A 430 -3.10 4.64 9.67
CA ASN A 430 -2.65 3.47 10.42
C ASN A 430 -3.64 2.28 10.42
N THR A 431 -4.68 2.26 9.57
CA THR A 431 -5.69 1.18 9.59
C THR A 431 -5.30 -0.05 8.78
N THR A 432 -4.46 0.12 7.76
CA THR A 432 -4.22 -0.88 6.72
C THR A 432 -2.73 -1.03 6.43
N VAL A 433 -2.25 -2.27 6.30
CA VAL A 433 -0.89 -2.57 5.87
C VAL A 433 -0.95 -3.29 4.52
N TYR A 434 -0.14 -2.84 3.57
CA TYR A 434 -0.02 -3.43 2.24
C TYR A 434 1.34 -4.11 2.12
N VAL A 435 1.35 -5.37 1.68
CA VAL A 435 2.57 -6.19 1.56
C VAL A 435 2.68 -6.72 0.14
N GLY A 436 3.75 -6.37 -0.57
CA GLY A 436 4.08 -6.90 -1.89
C GLY A 436 4.64 -8.32 -1.78
N ASN A 437 3.90 -9.30 -2.31
CA ASN A 437 4.27 -10.70 -2.37
C ASN A 437 4.96 -10.96 -3.72
N HIS A 438 6.29 -10.91 -3.73
CA HIS A 438 7.12 -10.92 -4.95
C HIS A 438 6.84 -12.18 -5.79
N GLY A 439 6.79 -13.34 -5.13
CA GLY A 439 6.73 -14.63 -5.81
C GLY A 439 5.41 -14.92 -6.54
N ASN A 440 4.27 -14.50 -5.97
CA ASN A 440 2.95 -14.80 -6.56
C ASN A 440 2.32 -13.59 -7.27
N ASN A 441 3.04 -12.47 -7.39
CA ASN A 441 2.60 -11.27 -8.10
C ASN A 441 1.32 -10.64 -7.52
N THR A 442 1.23 -10.59 -6.18
CA THR A 442 0.08 -10.00 -5.48
C THR A 442 0.49 -9.01 -4.40
N VAL A 443 -0.46 -8.20 -3.92
CA VAL A 443 -0.35 -7.43 -2.68
C VAL A 443 -1.34 -7.98 -1.65
N SER A 444 -0.86 -8.41 -0.49
CA SER A 444 -1.71 -8.70 0.67
C SER A 444 -2.15 -7.41 1.34
N VAL A 445 -3.45 -7.27 1.57
CA VAL A 445 -4.05 -6.14 2.31
C VAL A 445 -4.42 -6.63 3.70
N ILE A 446 -3.84 -6.03 4.73
CA ILE A 446 -3.93 -6.48 6.12
C ILE A 446 -4.64 -5.40 6.95
N ASN A 447 -5.60 -5.81 7.78
CA ASN A 447 -6.17 -4.94 8.79
C ASN A 447 -5.17 -4.76 9.95
N ALA A 448 -4.69 -3.55 10.19
CA ALA A 448 -3.67 -3.29 11.21
C ALA A 448 -4.18 -3.54 12.64
N ALA A 449 -5.48 -3.36 12.91
CA ALA A 449 -6.04 -3.57 14.24
C ALA A 449 -6.14 -5.08 14.60
N THR A 450 -6.55 -5.92 13.64
CA THR A 450 -6.76 -7.37 13.86
C THR A 450 -5.60 -8.24 13.40
N ASN A 451 -4.60 -7.68 12.70
CA ASN A 451 -3.49 -8.40 12.07
C ASN A 451 -3.93 -9.49 11.07
N ALA A 452 -5.15 -9.38 10.52
CA ALA A 452 -5.69 -10.34 9.56
C ALA A 452 -5.55 -9.84 8.10
N VAL A 453 -5.17 -10.74 7.18
CA VAL A 453 -5.25 -10.47 5.74
C VAL A 453 -6.73 -10.40 5.33
N ILE A 454 -7.14 -9.22 4.84
CA ILE A 454 -8.50 -8.93 4.35
C ILE A 454 -8.69 -9.52 2.96
N THR A 455 -7.72 -9.28 2.07
CA THR A 455 -7.77 -9.69 0.66
C THR A 455 -6.38 -9.67 0.03
N THR A 456 -6.25 -10.24 -1.18
CA THR A 456 -5.04 -10.18 -2.00
C THR A 456 -5.37 -9.59 -3.37
N ILE A 457 -4.54 -8.65 -3.83
CA ILE A 457 -4.74 -7.90 -5.08
C ILE A 457 -3.69 -8.37 -6.09
N PRO A 458 -4.07 -8.95 -7.25
CA PRO A 458 -3.14 -9.22 -8.33
C PRO A 458 -2.52 -7.93 -8.89
N VAL A 459 -1.20 -7.91 -9.06
CA VAL A 459 -0.43 -6.78 -9.60
C VAL A 459 0.47 -7.23 -10.75
N GLY A 460 1.43 -6.42 -11.16
CA GLY A 460 2.42 -6.84 -12.16
C GLY A 460 3.43 -7.83 -11.59
N LEU A 461 4.34 -8.29 -12.45
CA LEU A 461 5.30 -9.33 -12.08
C LEU A 461 6.34 -8.81 -11.08
N ALA A 462 6.59 -9.62 -10.04
CA ALA A 462 7.58 -9.37 -8.99
C ALA A 462 7.41 -8.00 -8.31
N PRO A 463 6.32 -7.77 -7.55
CA PRO A 463 6.16 -6.56 -6.75
C PRO A 463 7.28 -6.45 -5.71
N GLN A 464 8.01 -5.34 -5.72
CA GLN A 464 9.19 -5.13 -4.89
C GLN A 464 8.99 -3.97 -3.91
N GLY A 465 9.05 -2.71 -4.33
CA GLY A 465 8.64 -1.57 -3.50
C GLY A 465 7.12 -1.34 -3.49
N ILE A 466 6.59 -0.92 -2.34
CA ILE A 466 5.20 -0.46 -2.20
C ILE A 466 5.16 0.79 -1.32
N THR A 467 4.28 1.73 -1.63
CA THR A 467 4.07 2.95 -0.84
C THR A 467 2.63 3.42 -0.95
N VAL A 468 2.13 4.11 0.07
CA VAL A 468 0.79 4.71 0.06
C VAL A 468 0.93 6.22 -0.12
N SER A 469 0.13 6.79 -1.01
CA SER A 469 0.09 8.24 -1.25
C SER A 469 -0.25 9.02 0.04
N PRO A 470 0.26 10.26 0.21
CA PRO A 470 0.08 11.01 1.47
C PRO A 470 -1.39 11.23 1.87
N ASN A 471 -2.31 11.25 0.90
CA ASN A 471 -3.76 11.37 1.13
C ASN A 471 -4.48 10.01 1.32
N GLY A 472 -3.75 8.91 1.41
CA GLY A 472 -4.27 7.55 1.60
C GLY A 472 -5.08 6.97 0.45
N THR A 473 -5.28 7.69 -0.66
CA THR A 473 -6.26 7.32 -1.71
C THR A 473 -5.74 6.24 -2.66
N PHE A 474 -4.42 6.21 -2.89
CA PHE A 474 -3.77 5.25 -3.78
C PHE A 474 -2.54 4.60 -3.14
N ALA A 475 -2.33 3.31 -3.43
CA ALA A 475 -1.07 2.63 -3.18
C ALA A 475 -0.34 2.37 -4.52
N TYR A 476 0.95 2.64 -4.57
CA TYR A 476 1.79 2.48 -5.77
C TYR A 476 2.75 1.32 -5.53
N VAL A 477 2.79 0.36 -6.46
CA VAL A 477 3.54 -0.90 -6.34
C VAL A 477 4.51 -1.03 -7.52
N ALA A 478 5.81 -1.13 -7.26
CA ALA A 478 6.81 -1.35 -8.29
C ALA A 478 6.87 -2.82 -8.68
N ASN A 479 6.43 -3.12 -9.89
CA ASN A 479 6.47 -4.45 -10.48
C ASN A 479 7.81 -4.61 -11.20
N GLU A 480 8.79 -5.18 -10.50
CA GLU A 480 10.18 -5.25 -10.93
C GLU A 480 10.32 -5.85 -12.34
N LEU A 481 9.76 -7.03 -12.56
CA LEU A 481 9.94 -7.78 -13.81
C LEU A 481 8.98 -7.33 -14.92
N SER A 482 7.96 -6.53 -14.58
CA SER A 482 7.10 -5.87 -15.57
C SER A 482 7.59 -4.49 -16.01
N ASN A 483 8.58 -3.90 -15.33
CA ASN A 483 9.04 -2.52 -15.57
C ASN A 483 7.90 -1.48 -15.48
N THR A 484 6.97 -1.69 -14.54
CA THR A 484 5.77 -0.85 -14.36
C THR A 484 5.50 -0.56 -12.89
N ILE A 485 4.72 0.49 -12.63
CA ILE A 485 4.02 0.70 -11.35
C ILE A 485 2.55 0.28 -11.50
N SER A 486 2.03 -0.55 -10.59
CA SER A 486 0.58 -0.73 -10.43
C SER A 486 0.04 0.32 -9.46
N VAL A 487 -1.03 1.01 -9.85
CA VAL A 487 -1.74 1.98 -9.02
C VAL A 487 -3.02 1.33 -8.50
N ILE A 488 -3.07 1.09 -7.19
CA ILE A 488 -4.22 0.50 -6.49
C ILE A 488 -5.04 1.62 -5.86
N ASN A 489 -6.36 1.64 -6.10
CA ASN A 489 -7.30 2.42 -5.31
C ASN A 489 -7.52 1.72 -3.95
N THR A 490 -7.19 2.40 -2.85
CA THR A 490 -7.20 1.81 -1.50
C THR A 490 -8.61 1.53 -0.96
N ALA A 491 -9.60 2.32 -1.38
CA ALA A 491 -11.00 2.14 -0.98
C ALA A 491 -11.66 0.95 -1.69
N THR A 492 -11.27 0.66 -2.93
CA THR A 492 -11.87 -0.44 -3.73
C THR A 492 -10.97 -1.68 -3.84
N ASN A 493 -9.73 -1.62 -3.37
CA ASN A 493 -8.71 -2.66 -3.53
C ASN A 493 -8.52 -3.14 -4.99
N ALA A 494 -8.64 -2.21 -5.95
CA ALA A 494 -8.55 -2.50 -7.38
C ALA A 494 -7.36 -1.78 -8.03
N VAL A 495 -6.63 -2.45 -8.92
CA VAL A 495 -5.64 -1.81 -9.79
C VAL A 495 -6.38 -0.98 -10.85
N ILE A 496 -6.21 0.34 -10.80
CA ILE A 496 -6.90 1.29 -11.69
C ILE A 496 -6.02 1.82 -12.82
N ALA A 497 -4.70 1.72 -12.68
CA ALA A 497 -3.74 2.11 -13.71
C ALA A 497 -2.44 1.31 -13.61
N THR A 498 -1.71 1.23 -14.73
CA THR A 498 -0.37 0.66 -14.81
C THR A 498 0.53 1.64 -15.55
N ILE A 499 1.61 2.08 -14.92
CA ILE A 499 2.50 3.14 -15.41
C ILE A 499 3.82 2.51 -15.87
N PRO A 500 4.18 2.55 -17.17
CA PRO A 500 5.52 2.16 -17.62
C PRO A 500 6.60 3.06 -17.04
N VAL A 501 7.66 2.48 -16.50
CA VAL A 501 8.82 3.19 -15.92
C VAL A 501 10.14 2.63 -16.48
N GLY A 502 11.27 2.94 -15.87
CA GLY A 502 12.56 2.36 -16.27
C GLY A 502 12.66 0.86 -15.94
N ILE A 503 13.77 0.26 -16.33
CA ILE A 503 14.00 -1.18 -16.20
C ILE A 503 14.30 -1.52 -14.73
N ARG A 504 13.62 -2.55 -14.22
CA ARG A 504 13.78 -3.10 -12.87
C ARG A 504 13.46 -2.05 -11.78
N PRO A 505 12.22 -1.52 -11.72
CA PRO A 505 11.82 -0.54 -10.70
C PRO A 505 11.90 -1.14 -9.29
N ARG A 506 12.21 -0.27 -8.34
CA ARG A 506 12.56 -0.60 -6.96
C ARG A 506 11.61 0.05 -5.98
N ILE A 507 12.07 1.08 -5.27
CA ILE A 507 11.32 1.77 -4.23
C ILE A 507 10.67 3.04 -4.80
N ILE A 508 9.57 3.47 -4.19
CA ILE A 508 8.79 4.65 -4.60
C ILE A 508 8.62 5.58 -3.41
N VAL A 509 8.85 6.88 -3.61
CA VAL A 509 8.47 7.94 -2.66
C VAL A 509 7.62 9.00 -3.32
N PHE A 510 6.75 9.64 -2.55
CA PHE A 510 5.94 10.78 -2.99
C PHE A 510 6.55 12.11 -2.54
N THR A 511 6.27 13.18 -3.27
CA THR A 511 6.31 14.52 -2.68
C THR A 511 5.26 14.64 -1.60
N LEU A 512 5.49 15.51 -0.59
CA LEU A 512 4.60 15.66 0.56
C LEU A 512 3.18 16.13 0.17
N ASP A 513 3.06 16.88 -0.92
CA ASP A 513 1.79 17.31 -1.52
C ASP A 513 1.09 16.20 -2.34
N GLY A 514 1.72 15.03 -2.49
CA GLY A 514 1.24 13.90 -3.29
C GLY A 514 1.22 14.14 -4.81
N THR A 515 1.73 15.27 -5.33
CA THR A 515 1.61 15.63 -6.76
C THR A 515 2.59 14.88 -7.67
N ARG A 516 3.70 14.38 -7.10
CA ARG A 516 4.71 13.60 -7.81
C ARG A 516 5.11 12.35 -7.05
N ALA A 517 5.43 11.30 -7.78
CA ALA A 517 6.11 10.11 -7.27
C ALA A 517 7.47 9.94 -7.95
N TYR A 518 8.46 9.46 -7.21
CA TYR A 518 9.81 9.18 -7.67
C TYR A 518 10.09 7.69 -7.52
N VAL A 519 10.53 7.03 -8.59
CA VAL A 519 10.76 5.58 -8.66
C VAL A 519 12.18 5.30 -9.11
N THR A 520 12.97 4.63 -8.28
CA THR A 520 14.32 4.11 -8.65
C THR A 520 14.20 2.95 -9.63
N ASN A 521 14.99 2.97 -10.72
CA ASN A 521 15.02 1.94 -11.77
C ASN A 521 16.42 1.30 -11.84
N GLN A 522 16.62 0.15 -11.20
CA GLN A 522 17.96 -0.41 -10.94
C GLN A 522 18.76 -0.62 -12.22
N ASN A 523 18.17 -1.24 -13.25
CA ASN A 523 18.91 -1.58 -14.49
C ASN A 523 18.97 -0.42 -15.50
N SER A 524 18.21 0.65 -15.28
CA SER A 524 18.31 1.86 -16.09
C SER A 524 19.25 2.91 -15.51
N ASN A 525 19.76 2.75 -14.29
CA ASN A 525 20.57 3.74 -13.57
C ASN A 525 19.87 5.12 -13.47
N THR A 526 18.54 5.11 -13.29
CA THR A 526 17.70 6.31 -13.31
C THR A 526 16.64 6.31 -12.21
N VAL A 527 16.07 7.49 -11.96
CA VAL A 527 14.83 7.69 -11.22
C VAL A 527 13.75 8.24 -12.16
N SER A 528 12.62 7.56 -12.28
CA SER A 528 11.44 8.06 -13.00
C SER A 528 10.65 9.02 -12.11
N VAL A 529 10.24 10.16 -12.65
CA VAL A 529 9.36 11.14 -12.00
C VAL A 529 7.98 11.05 -12.62
N ILE A 530 6.98 10.68 -11.83
CA ILE A 530 5.59 10.47 -12.23
C ILE A 530 4.75 11.66 -11.76
N ASN A 531 3.92 12.23 -12.62
CA ASN A 531 2.80 13.07 -12.23
C ASN A 531 1.63 12.18 -11.79
N THR A 532 1.20 12.28 -10.54
CA THR A 532 0.21 11.38 -9.93
C THR A 532 -1.22 11.66 -10.37
N ALA A 533 -1.52 12.90 -10.79
CA ALA A 533 -2.84 13.26 -11.31
C ALA A 533 -3.08 12.71 -12.73
N THR A 534 -2.01 12.56 -13.53
CA THR A 534 -2.10 12.03 -14.91
C THR A 534 -1.55 10.61 -15.08
N ASN A 535 -0.96 10.02 -14.03
CA ASN A 535 -0.25 8.73 -14.07
C ASN A 535 0.79 8.63 -15.20
N ALA A 536 1.50 9.75 -15.48
CA ALA A 536 2.46 9.85 -16.58
C ALA A 536 3.87 10.12 -16.06
N VAL A 537 4.88 9.46 -16.64
CA VAL A 537 6.29 9.81 -16.41
C VAL A 537 6.58 11.14 -17.10
N ILE A 538 6.93 12.16 -16.32
CA ILE A 538 7.19 13.54 -16.78
C ILE A 538 8.68 13.88 -16.84
N ASN A 539 9.54 13.11 -16.17
CA ASN A 539 10.99 13.25 -16.23
C ASN A 539 11.68 11.93 -15.86
N THR A 540 12.93 11.76 -16.27
CA THR A 540 13.80 10.63 -15.91
C THR A 540 15.18 11.17 -15.57
N ILE A 541 15.60 10.99 -14.31
CA ILE A 541 16.82 11.55 -13.75
C ILE A 541 17.91 10.48 -13.77
N ASN A 542 19.06 10.74 -14.39
CA ASN A 542 20.22 9.84 -14.28
C ASN A 542 20.85 9.95 -12.89
N VAL A 543 21.17 8.82 -12.28
CA VAL A 543 21.81 8.72 -10.95
C VAL A 543 23.03 7.79 -11.02
N GLY A 544 23.52 7.27 -9.89
CA GLY A 544 24.58 6.28 -9.86
C GLY A 544 24.15 4.90 -10.42
N THR A 545 25.07 3.94 -10.34
CA THR A 545 24.86 2.59 -10.86
C THR A 545 24.05 1.74 -9.89
N GLU A 546 23.02 1.08 -10.42
CA GLU A 546 22.03 0.28 -9.69
C GLU A 546 21.36 1.04 -8.53
N PRO A 547 20.52 2.06 -8.81
CA PRO A 547 19.71 2.71 -7.80
C PRO A 547 18.66 1.76 -7.23
N VAL A 548 18.55 1.72 -5.90
CA VAL A 548 17.73 0.77 -5.15
C VAL A 548 16.83 1.48 -4.14
N GLY A 549 17.37 1.92 -3.01
CA GLY A 549 16.65 2.71 -2.02
C GLY A 549 16.49 4.17 -2.40
N ILE A 550 15.43 4.79 -1.88
CA ILE A 550 15.13 6.21 -2.08
C ILE A 550 14.30 6.73 -0.91
N ASP A 551 14.66 7.90 -0.39
CA ASP A 551 13.84 8.63 0.60
C ASP A 551 13.82 10.14 0.32
N ILE A 552 12.80 10.83 0.82
CA ILE A 552 12.59 12.26 0.68
C ILE A 552 12.70 12.98 2.03
N THR A 553 13.40 14.11 2.04
CA THR A 553 13.50 14.95 3.25
C THR A 553 12.12 15.40 3.76
N PRO A 554 11.91 15.52 5.08
CA PRO A 554 10.66 16.05 5.66
C PRO A 554 10.27 17.46 5.21
N GLY A 555 11.21 18.23 4.63
CA GLY A 555 10.93 19.53 3.99
C GLY A 555 10.54 19.43 2.51
N GLY A 556 10.54 18.24 1.90
CA GLY A 556 10.14 17.99 0.50
C GLY A 556 11.12 18.50 -0.57
N ASN A 557 12.28 19.04 -0.17
CA ASN A 557 13.19 19.77 -1.07
C ASN A 557 14.28 18.89 -1.69
N LEU A 558 14.73 17.87 -0.97
CA LEU A 558 15.78 16.94 -1.37
C LEU A 558 15.31 15.49 -1.30
N ILE A 559 15.78 14.68 -2.23
CA ILE A 559 15.62 13.23 -2.29
C ILE A 559 17.02 12.59 -2.26
N TYR A 560 17.18 11.53 -1.47
CA TYR A 560 18.41 10.75 -1.36
C TYR A 560 18.20 9.40 -2.04
N VAL A 561 19.05 9.05 -3.00
CA VAL A 561 18.94 7.81 -3.81
C VAL A 561 20.17 6.94 -3.62
N VAL A 562 19.99 5.74 -3.08
CA VAL A 562 21.07 4.78 -2.83
C VAL A 562 21.44 4.05 -4.12
N ASN A 563 22.71 4.08 -4.49
CA ASN A 563 23.25 3.43 -5.69
C ASN A 563 24.14 2.25 -5.27
N LYS A 564 23.60 1.02 -5.40
CA LYS A 564 24.17 -0.20 -4.81
C LYS A 564 25.55 -0.56 -5.34
N VAL A 565 25.75 -0.44 -6.65
CA VAL A 565 27.05 -0.74 -7.27
C VAL A 565 28.02 0.42 -7.09
N SER A 566 27.53 1.65 -7.03
CA SER A 566 28.38 2.83 -6.83
C SER A 566 28.75 3.13 -5.37
N ASN A 567 28.28 2.36 -4.39
CA ASN A 567 28.52 2.59 -2.95
C ASN A 567 28.30 4.04 -2.51
N ASN A 568 27.30 4.72 -3.09
CA ASN A 568 27.08 6.14 -2.85
C ASN A 568 25.60 6.49 -2.88
N VAL A 569 25.28 7.69 -2.39
CA VAL A 569 23.94 8.25 -2.39
C VAL A 569 23.91 9.50 -3.25
N SER A 570 23.10 9.51 -4.31
CA SER A 570 22.85 10.71 -5.11
C SER A 570 21.81 11.60 -4.42
N VAL A 571 22.13 12.88 -4.27
CA VAL A 571 21.19 13.87 -3.70
C VAL A 571 20.52 14.62 -4.85
N ILE A 572 19.20 14.50 -4.97
CA ILE A 572 18.38 15.13 -6.01
C ILE A 572 17.66 16.34 -5.42
N ASN A 573 17.74 17.49 -6.11
CA ASN A 573 16.88 18.63 -5.81
C ASN A 573 15.50 18.43 -6.46
N VAL A 574 14.44 18.49 -5.63
CA VAL A 574 13.05 18.20 -6.04
C VAL A 574 12.44 19.30 -6.92
N ALA A 575 12.92 20.54 -6.82
CA ALA A 575 12.43 21.64 -7.67
C ALA A 575 12.99 21.57 -9.09
N THR A 576 14.27 21.22 -9.25
CA THR A 576 14.94 21.15 -10.57
C THR A 576 14.94 19.75 -11.19
N ASN A 577 14.70 18.69 -10.40
CA ASN A 577 14.88 17.29 -10.80
C ASN A 577 16.31 16.97 -11.28
N THR A 578 17.32 17.53 -10.61
CA THR A 578 18.73 17.32 -10.92
C THR A 578 19.47 16.74 -9.73
N VAL A 579 20.41 15.82 -9.97
CA VAL A 579 21.42 15.45 -8.96
C VAL A 579 22.30 16.68 -8.69
N ILE A 580 22.44 17.05 -7.43
CA ILE A 580 23.24 18.20 -6.96
C ILE A 580 24.47 17.79 -6.16
N ASP A 581 24.50 16.56 -5.63
CA ASP A 581 25.59 16.04 -4.81
C ASP A 581 25.65 14.50 -4.88
N THR A 582 26.76 13.90 -4.46
CA THR A 582 26.91 12.43 -4.36
C THR A 582 27.83 12.06 -3.19
N ILE A 583 27.28 11.27 -2.26
CA ILE A 583 27.87 10.98 -0.95
C ILE A 583 28.34 9.52 -0.90
N SER A 584 29.65 9.28 -0.80
CA SER A 584 30.18 7.92 -0.64
C SER A 584 29.80 7.32 0.72
N VAL A 585 29.31 6.08 0.73
CA VAL A 585 28.88 5.31 1.91
C VAL A 585 29.63 3.97 2.01
N GLY A 586 29.17 3.05 2.86
CA GLY A 586 29.72 1.69 2.94
C GLY A 586 29.43 0.84 1.70
N LEU A 587 29.93 -0.40 1.70
CA LEU A 587 29.89 -1.27 0.52
C LEU A 587 28.52 -1.93 0.31
N SER A 588 28.08 -1.94 -0.95
CA SER A 588 26.81 -2.51 -1.39
C SER A 588 25.61 -1.96 -0.60
N PRO A 589 25.38 -0.64 -0.60
CA PRO A 589 24.27 -0.04 0.12
C PRO A 589 22.93 -0.38 -0.52
N ASP A 590 21.87 -0.44 0.29
CA ASP A 590 20.58 -1.01 -0.14
C ASP A 590 19.40 -0.05 0.03
N GLN A 591 19.09 0.39 1.25
CA GLN A 591 17.95 1.27 1.58
C GLN A 591 18.41 2.51 2.36
N VAL A 592 17.64 3.60 2.28
CA VAL A 592 17.86 4.82 3.06
C VAL A 592 16.57 5.23 3.80
N THR A 593 16.71 5.78 5.00
CA THR A 593 15.65 6.52 5.69
C THR A 593 16.18 7.84 6.23
N ILE A 594 15.36 8.89 6.18
CA ILE A 594 15.64 10.23 6.71
C ILE A 594 14.81 10.41 7.97
N ILE A 595 15.45 10.86 9.06
CA ILE A 595 14.75 11.03 10.33
C ILE A 595 13.80 12.25 10.29
N PRO A 596 12.66 12.24 11.01
CA PRO A 596 11.62 13.28 10.91
C PRO A 596 12.07 14.73 11.15
N ASP A 597 13.16 14.98 11.89
CA ASP A 597 13.71 16.34 12.05
C ASP A 597 14.48 16.85 10.82
N GLY A 598 14.73 15.99 9.83
CA GLY A 598 15.43 16.31 8.58
C GLY A 598 16.93 16.55 8.74
N THR A 599 17.54 16.26 9.89
CA THR A 599 18.97 16.52 10.13
C THR A 599 19.89 15.41 9.65
N ARG A 600 19.41 14.16 9.58
CA ARG A 600 20.23 12.99 9.22
C ARG A 600 19.52 12.00 8.31
N ALA A 601 20.31 11.31 7.48
CA ALA A 601 19.90 10.12 6.76
C ALA A 601 20.69 8.89 7.25
N TYR A 602 20.06 7.72 7.25
CA TYR A 602 20.62 6.44 7.66
C TYR A 602 20.53 5.47 6.48
N VAL A 603 21.67 4.89 6.07
CA VAL A 603 21.79 4.07 4.85
C VAL A 603 22.34 2.69 5.22
N THR A 604 21.63 1.61 4.91
CA THR A 604 22.13 0.24 5.11
C THR A 604 23.25 -0.07 4.14
N ASN A 605 24.35 -0.66 4.63
CA ASN A 605 25.49 -1.10 3.83
C ASN A 605 25.61 -2.62 3.91
N GLN A 606 24.93 -3.33 3.00
CA GLN A 606 24.71 -4.77 3.10
C GLN A 606 26.02 -5.55 3.25
N ALA A 607 27.05 -5.23 2.44
CA ALA A 607 28.32 -5.96 2.47
C ALA A 607 29.33 -5.44 3.49
N SER A 608 29.04 -4.33 4.17
CA SER A 608 29.83 -3.81 5.28
C SER A 608 29.23 -4.13 6.66
N ASN A 609 28.05 -4.76 6.75
CA ASN A 609 27.33 -5.01 8.01
C ASN A 609 27.20 -3.76 8.90
N THR A 610 26.91 -2.61 8.27
CA THR A 610 26.85 -1.31 8.93
C THR A 610 25.69 -0.48 8.40
N VAL A 611 25.30 0.56 9.14
CA VAL A 611 24.46 1.67 8.67
C VAL A 611 25.31 2.95 8.64
N SER A 612 25.43 3.59 7.48
CA SER A 612 26.07 4.90 7.33
C SER A 612 25.12 5.98 7.85
N VAL A 613 25.62 6.89 8.67
CA VAL A 613 24.88 8.08 9.13
C VAL A 613 25.39 9.29 8.35
N ILE A 614 24.51 9.95 7.59
CA ILE A 614 24.80 11.14 6.80
C ILE A 614 24.24 12.37 7.52
N ASP A 615 25.03 13.42 7.64
CA ASP A 615 24.55 14.77 7.98
C ASP A 615 23.93 15.41 6.73
N ILE A 616 22.67 15.84 6.81
CA ILE A 616 21.94 16.42 5.66
C ILE A 616 22.33 17.87 5.39
N ALA A 617 22.83 18.61 6.38
CA ALA A 617 23.27 19.99 6.20
C ALA A 617 24.63 20.09 5.50
N THR A 618 25.51 19.09 5.67
CA THR A 618 26.84 19.05 5.05
C THR A 618 27.01 17.98 3.96
N ASN A 619 26.05 17.07 3.77
CA ASN A 619 26.14 15.92 2.87
C ASN A 619 27.37 15.02 3.13
N THR A 620 27.75 14.84 4.40
CA THR A 620 28.91 14.01 4.79
C THR A 620 28.52 12.87 5.70
N VAL A 621 29.15 11.69 5.52
CA VAL A 621 29.03 10.58 6.47
C VAL A 621 29.71 10.96 7.80
N ILE A 622 28.93 10.96 8.87
CA ILE A 622 29.35 11.22 10.25
C ILE A 622 30.05 9.97 10.82
N THR A 623 29.42 8.79 10.65
CA THR A 623 29.88 7.52 11.20
C THR A 623 29.24 6.33 10.45
N ASN A 624 29.79 5.14 10.67
CA ASN A 624 29.21 3.87 10.24
C ASN A 624 28.92 3.03 11.49
N ILE A 625 27.65 2.78 11.77
CA ILE A 625 27.18 2.02 12.94
C ILE A 625 27.23 0.53 12.60
N PRO A 626 27.98 -0.33 13.32
CA PRO A 626 27.91 -1.77 13.14
C PRO A 626 26.51 -2.30 13.51
N VAL A 627 25.93 -3.13 12.65
CA VAL A 627 24.63 -3.79 12.86
C VAL A 627 24.77 -5.31 12.65
N GLY A 628 23.65 -6.02 12.51
CA GLY A 628 23.68 -7.44 12.15
C GLY A 628 24.20 -7.70 10.73
N VAL A 629 24.13 -8.97 10.32
CA VAL A 629 24.70 -9.39 9.03
C VAL A 629 23.74 -9.05 7.89
N ALA A 630 24.31 -8.56 6.78
CA ALA A 630 23.60 -8.26 5.55
C ALA A 630 22.39 -7.33 5.74
N PRO A 631 22.58 -6.11 6.28
CA PRO A 631 21.47 -5.18 6.48
C PRO A 631 20.88 -4.72 5.15
N THR A 632 19.54 -4.72 5.03
CA THR A 632 18.82 -4.40 3.78
C THR A 632 17.85 -3.24 3.98
N GLY A 633 16.66 -3.49 4.52
CA GLY A 633 15.61 -2.49 4.72
C GLY A 633 15.86 -1.64 5.95
N ILE A 634 15.37 -0.40 5.93
CA ILE A 634 15.53 0.54 7.03
C ILE A 634 14.36 1.53 7.10
N ALA A 635 13.86 1.78 8.31
CA ALA A 635 12.79 2.75 8.54
C ALA A 635 12.97 3.47 9.88
N THR A 636 12.55 4.73 9.93
CA THR A 636 12.56 5.53 11.16
C THR A 636 11.22 5.42 11.90
N GLY A 637 11.27 5.14 13.20
CA GLY A 637 10.17 5.31 14.13
C GLY A 637 10.40 6.49 15.08
N THR A 638 9.30 7.05 15.59
CA THR A 638 9.36 8.16 16.56
C THR A 638 8.99 7.66 17.94
N ILE A 639 9.89 7.84 18.92
CA ILE A 639 9.55 7.81 20.34
C ILE A 639 9.76 9.22 20.90
N CYS A 640 8.66 9.87 21.26
CA CYS A 640 8.71 11.03 22.14
C CYS A 640 8.43 10.52 23.56
N GLU A 641 9.45 10.59 24.42
CA GLU A 641 9.35 10.32 25.88
C GLU A 641 8.73 11.51 26.63
#